data_AF-A0A402DEW1-F1
#
_entry.id   AF-A0A402DEW1-F1
#
_cell.length_a   1.000
_cell.length_b   1.000
_cell.length_c   1.000
_cell.angle_alpha   90.00
_cell.angle_beta   90.00
_cell.angle_gamma   90.00
#
_symmetry.space_group_name_H-M   'P 1'
#
loop_
_entity.id
_entity.type
_entity.pdbx_description
1 polymer ?
#
loop_
_entity_poly.entity_id
_entity_poly.type
_entity_poly.pdbx_seq_one_letter_code
_entity_poly.pdbx_strand_id
1 'polypeptide(L)'
;MSIPFLVKDINPGAFNSYPKYLTALGNTLYFQAFDGVNGFELWKSDGTAAGTVLVKDIFPGLSGPSPSSLTAVGSTLFFTASDGVNGNELWKSDGTAAGTVLVKDIFPGLSGPSPSSLTAVGNTLFFTANDGVNGNELWKSDGTAAGTVLVKDINPGSAPTPPPQSLTVVGNTLFFNAYDGVNGFELWKSDGTAAGTVLVKDIRPGSSWSYLRYLTAVGNTLFFAANDGVNGLELWKSDGTAAGTVLVKDINPGSSGSYPRNLTVMGNTLFFTADDGVNGNELWKSDGTAAGTVLVKDINPGSSGSYPRNLTVMGNTLFFAADDGVNGNELWKSDGTAAGTVLVKDINPGAFNSYPKYLTALGNTLYFQAFDGVNGLELWKSDGTAAGTVLVSDIRPGSKDSIPGNLKVVGSTLYFTADDGVNGRELWAVSTPTLAIAATNANQTEGNRGSKAFTFTVTRSVNTTGTNNVNWAVTGSGSNPANATDFIGGLLPSGVVSFAPGESSKVITVNVQGDTTVEPNENFTVTLSNATNGATITTATATGTIQNDDFIGTSGPDTLVGTPGADAMTGLAGNDTYTVNDAGDLVIEALNEGTDTVQASIFYTLPNNVENLLLTGTGNLNGTGNALNNQIKGNSGNNSLNGAAGVDTLTGGVGTDIFIFQFSQSIAAALDRVTDFAIGSDKIDLLSQAGGAINAPVAFTRATDSTTTNINTIVTNVFTDANGATAGNQALGINSAALVRDNSSSTYLIINDGTAGFQSANDLVINLTGLTGTLPALGPIPVNSFFV
;
A
#
# COMPACT_ATOMS: atom_id res chain seq x y z
N MET A 1 15.83 18.50 -3.61
CA MET A 1 16.11 17.69 -4.81
C MET A 1 17.06 16.58 -4.42
N SER A 2 16.99 15.40 -5.04
CA SER A 2 18.02 14.38 -4.87
C SER A 2 19.33 14.89 -5.46
N ILE A 3 20.35 15.07 -4.63
CA ILE A 3 21.67 15.56 -5.01
C ILE A 3 22.57 14.36 -5.27
N PRO A 4 23.42 14.37 -6.32
CA PRO A 4 24.39 13.32 -6.55
C PRO A 4 25.44 13.27 -5.46
N PHE A 5 25.91 12.07 -5.13
CA PHE A 5 26.96 11.86 -4.15
C PHE A 5 27.96 10.81 -4.62
N LEU A 6 29.22 11.00 -4.25
CA LEU A 6 30.28 10.01 -4.40
C LEU A 6 29.96 8.83 -3.49
N VAL A 7 29.77 7.64 -4.06
CA VAL A 7 29.43 6.44 -3.28
C VAL A 7 30.62 6.01 -2.44
N LYS A 8 31.81 5.99 -3.07
CA LYS A 8 33.10 5.68 -2.45
C LYS A 8 34.22 6.17 -3.35
N ASP A 9 35.26 6.74 -2.74
CA ASP A 9 36.57 6.93 -3.38
C ASP A 9 37.31 5.58 -3.37
N ILE A 10 37.17 4.81 -4.46
CA ILE A 10 37.71 3.44 -4.54
C ILE A 10 39.22 3.48 -4.75
N ASN A 11 39.72 4.43 -5.52
CA ASN A 11 41.15 4.65 -5.77
C ASN A 11 41.60 5.99 -5.18
N PRO A 12 42.04 6.02 -3.91
CA PRO A 12 42.09 7.24 -3.12
C PRO A 12 42.82 8.44 -3.76
N GLY A 13 42.20 9.61 -3.70
CA GLY A 13 42.76 10.86 -4.22
C GLY A 13 42.41 11.11 -5.69
N ALA A 14 43.25 11.83 -6.43
CA ALA A 14 42.94 12.24 -7.81
C ALA A 14 43.10 11.12 -8.86
N PHE A 15 43.13 9.86 -8.43
CA PHE A 15 43.28 8.71 -9.32
C PHE A 15 41.92 8.15 -9.71
N ASN A 16 41.84 7.49 -10.86
CA ASN A 16 40.57 6.96 -11.37
C ASN A 16 40.42 5.47 -10.97
N SER A 17 39.24 5.06 -10.48
CA SER A 17 38.88 3.65 -10.36
C SER A 17 38.22 3.05 -11.61
N TYR A 18 37.77 3.91 -12.54
CA TYR A 18 37.11 3.55 -13.80
C TYR A 18 35.99 2.49 -13.67
N PRO A 19 34.91 2.73 -12.90
CA PRO A 19 33.84 1.76 -12.78
C PRO A 19 33.19 1.42 -14.13
N LYS A 20 33.05 0.13 -14.45
CA LYS A 20 32.49 -0.35 -15.73
C LYS A 20 31.59 -1.57 -15.55
N TYR A 21 30.80 -1.85 -16.59
CA TYR A 21 29.89 -3.02 -16.65
C TYR A 21 28.87 -3.04 -15.50
N LEU A 22 28.34 -1.86 -15.15
CA LEU A 22 27.38 -1.69 -14.06
C LEU A 22 26.15 -2.58 -14.27
N THR A 23 26.02 -3.60 -13.43
CA THR A 23 25.04 -4.68 -13.57
C THR A 23 24.29 -4.86 -12.27
N ALA A 24 22.96 -4.88 -12.35
CA ALA A 24 22.11 -5.10 -11.18
C ALA A 24 21.91 -6.61 -10.96
N LEU A 25 22.00 -7.07 -9.72
CA LEU A 25 21.53 -8.38 -9.29
C LEU A 25 20.74 -8.17 -7.99
N GLY A 26 19.41 -8.28 -8.09
CA GLY A 26 18.51 -7.82 -7.03
C GLY A 26 18.69 -6.33 -6.75
N ASN A 27 18.86 -5.96 -5.47
CA ASN A 27 19.10 -4.59 -5.02
C ASN A 27 20.59 -4.22 -4.91
N THR A 28 21.49 -5.07 -5.40
CA THR A 28 22.94 -4.84 -5.34
C THR A 28 23.48 -4.53 -6.74
N LEU A 29 24.31 -3.50 -6.83
CA LEU A 29 25.09 -3.19 -8.02
C LEU A 29 26.38 -3.99 -8.01
N TYR A 30 26.72 -4.61 -9.14
CA TYR A 30 28.02 -5.22 -9.41
C TYR A 30 28.71 -4.50 -10.56
N PHE A 31 30.02 -4.34 -10.47
CA PHE A 31 30.81 -3.61 -11.45
C PHE A 31 32.29 -3.99 -11.37
N GLN A 32 33.03 -3.69 -12.43
CA GLN A 32 34.49 -3.72 -12.40
C GLN A 32 35.02 -2.39 -11.85
N ALA A 33 36.04 -2.39 -11.00
CA ALA A 33 36.78 -1.19 -10.58
C ALA A 33 38.24 -1.49 -10.20
N PHE A 34 39.08 -0.45 -10.29
CA PHE A 34 40.50 -0.46 -9.90
C PHE A 34 40.71 0.34 -8.62
N ASP A 35 41.41 -0.21 -7.63
CA ASP A 35 41.61 0.42 -6.31
C ASP A 35 43.07 0.86 -6.02
N GLY A 36 43.94 0.79 -7.03
CA GLY A 36 45.36 1.10 -6.86
C GLY A 36 46.21 -0.03 -6.28
N VAL A 37 45.61 -1.15 -5.85
CA VAL A 37 46.30 -2.25 -5.15
C VAL A 37 46.07 -3.60 -5.82
N ASN A 38 44.81 -3.95 -6.11
CA ASN A 38 44.38 -5.28 -6.57
C ASN A 38 44.06 -5.31 -8.09
N GLY A 39 44.40 -4.27 -8.84
CA GLY A 39 44.06 -4.22 -10.26
C GLY A 39 42.55 -4.03 -10.50
N PHE A 40 42.09 -4.29 -11.73
CA PHE A 40 40.67 -4.25 -12.07
C PHE A 40 39.96 -5.52 -11.61
N GLU A 41 39.08 -5.37 -10.62
CA GLU A 41 38.45 -6.50 -9.92
C GLU A 41 36.92 -6.39 -9.89
N LEU A 42 36.26 -7.44 -9.38
CA LEU A 42 34.80 -7.45 -9.19
C LEU A 42 34.43 -6.77 -7.87
N TRP A 43 33.64 -5.70 -7.96
CA TRP A 43 33.12 -4.94 -6.84
C TRP A 43 31.60 -5.05 -6.76
N LYS A 44 31.08 -4.80 -5.55
CA LYS A 44 29.64 -4.65 -5.32
C LYS A 44 29.35 -3.39 -4.52
N SER A 45 28.13 -2.86 -4.63
CA SER A 45 27.64 -1.71 -3.87
C SER A 45 26.15 -1.84 -3.55
N ASP A 46 25.77 -1.41 -2.35
CA ASP A 46 24.38 -1.17 -1.93
C ASP A 46 24.00 0.32 -1.99
N GLY A 47 24.89 1.17 -2.53
CA GLY A 47 24.72 2.63 -2.57
C GLY A 47 25.35 3.37 -1.39
N THR A 48 25.97 2.67 -0.45
CA THR A 48 26.72 3.27 0.66
C THR A 48 28.22 3.03 0.52
N ALA A 49 29.04 3.89 1.10
CA ALA A 49 30.50 3.69 1.14
C ALA A 49 30.89 2.37 1.85
N ALA A 50 30.16 2.00 2.90
CA ALA A 50 30.41 0.80 3.68
C ALA A 50 30.04 -0.49 2.92
N GLY A 51 28.92 -0.48 2.20
CA GLY A 51 28.50 -1.60 1.35
C GLY A 51 29.19 -1.65 0.00
N THR A 52 30.04 -0.68 -0.33
CA THR A 52 30.86 -0.66 -1.54
C THR A 52 32.20 -1.34 -1.31
N VAL A 53 32.30 -2.61 -1.69
CA VAL A 53 33.42 -3.49 -1.34
C VAL A 53 33.87 -4.36 -2.50
N LEU A 54 35.16 -4.69 -2.49
CA LEU A 54 35.74 -5.74 -3.32
C LEU A 54 35.06 -7.08 -2.98
N VAL A 55 34.59 -7.79 -4.00
CA VAL A 55 33.95 -9.11 -3.81
C VAL A 55 35.01 -10.18 -3.60
N LYS A 56 36.03 -10.20 -4.46
CA LYS A 56 37.17 -11.11 -4.42
C LYS A 56 38.32 -10.50 -5.22
N ASP A 57 39.54 -10.65 -4.72
CA ASP A 57 40.78 -10.49 -5.47
C ASP A 57 41.03 -11.81 -6.24
N ILE A 58 40.63 -11.85 -7.52
CA ILE A 58 40.71 -13.07 -8.34
C ILE A 58 42.12 -13.25 -8.90
N PHE A 59 42.79 -12.16 -9.28
CA PHE A 59 44.19 -12.19 -9.72
C PHE A 59 45.04 -11.21 -8.89
N PRO A 60 45.70 -11.71 -7.83
CA PRO A 60 46.44 -10.86 -6.90
C PRO A 60 47.50 -9.97 -7.55
N GLY A 61 47.49 -8.69 -7.19
CA GLY A 61 48.44 -7.67 -7.61
C GLY A 61 47.83 -6.66 -8.59
N LEU A 62 48.68 -5.83 -9.23
CA LEU A 62 48.21 -4.77 -10.13
C LEU A 62 47.71 -5.27 -11.49
N SER A 63 48.05 -6.51 -11.84
CA SER A 63 47.59 -7.19 -13.04
C SER A 63 46.20 -7.77 -12.78
N GLY A 64 45.17 -6.93 -12.74
CA GLY A 64 43.83 -7.40 -12.37
C GLY A 64 43.19 -8.35 -13.41
N PRO A 65 42.24 -9.19 -12.99
CA PRO A 65 41.53 -10.17 -13.82
C PRO A 65 40.66 -9.54 -14.90
N SER A 66 40.42 -8.23 -14.80
CA SER A 66 39.59 -7.41 -15.69
C SER A 66 38.20 -8.00 -15.97
N PRO A 67 37.34 -8.17 -14.93
CA PRO A 67 36.03 -8.77 -15.07
C PRO A 67 35.16 -8.02 -16.08
N SER A 68 34.59 -8.73 -17.03
CA SER A 68 33.81 -8.14 -18.12
C SER A 68 32.56 -8.96 -18.40
N SER A 69 31.66 -8.41 -19.24
CA SER A 69 30.41 -9.09 -19.64
C SER A 69 29.53 -9.52 -18.46
N LEU A 70 29.51 -8.73 -17.38
CA LEU A 70 28.69 -9.01 -16.18
C LEU A 70 27.22 -9.21 -16.57
N THR A 71 26.68 -10.37 -16.23
CA THR A 71 25.34 -10.81 -16.65
C THR A 71 24.66 -11.53 -15.49
N ALA A 72 23.52 -11.03 -15.03
CA ALA A 72 22.73 -11.67 -14.00
C ALA A 72 21.87 -12.81 -14.60
N VAL A 73 21.91 -13.99 -13.98
CA VAL A 73 21.05 -15.14 -14.30
C VAL A 73 20.48 -15.69 -13.00
N GLY A 74 19.18 -15.51 -12.78
CA GLY A 74 18.56 -15.80 -11.49
C GLY A 74 19.22 -15.02 -10.35
N SER A 75 19.73 -15.73 -9.34
CA SER A 75 20.47 -15.17 -8.20
C SER A 75 21.99 -15.18 -8.37
N THR A 76 22.50 -15.53 -9.56
CA THR A 76 23.93 -15.67 -9.83
C THR A 76 24.39 -14.62 -10.81
N LEU A 77 25.53 -13.98 -10.53
CA LEU A 77 26.22 -13.13 -11.49
C LEU A 77 27.23 -13.97 -12.27
N PHE A 78 27.15 -13.95 -13.60
CA PHE A 78 28.16 -14.52 -14.50
C PHE A 78 29.00 -13.40 -15.12
N PHE A 79 30.26 -13.67 -15.35
CA PHE A 79 31.19 -12.72 -15.97
C PHE A 79 32.40 -13.45 -16.52
N THR A 80 33.23 -12.73 -17.25
CA THR A 80 34.49 -13.25 -17.78
C THR A 80 35.67 -12.61 -17.08
N ALA A 81 36.63 -13.43 -16.64
CA ALA A 81 37.79 -12.99 -15.87
C ALA A 81 38.96 -13.97 -16.04
N SER A 82 40.18 -13.48 -15.78
CA SER A 82 41.41 -14.29 -15.74
C SER A 82 42.04 -14.28 -14.35
N ASP A 83 42.36 -15.44 -13.80
CA ASP A 83 43.10 -15.59 -12.54
C ASP A 83 44.63 -15.61 -12.72
N GLY A 84 45.11 -15.35 -13.94
CA GLY A 84 46.52 -15.44 -14.29
C GLY A 84 47.04 -16.87 -14.49
N VAL A 85 46.19 -17.89 -14.37
CA VAL A 85 46.52 -19.32 -14.54
C VAL A 85 45.71 -19.96 -15.67
N ASN A 86 44.40 -19.74 -15.71
CA ASN A 86 43.46 -20.35 -16.66
C ASN A 86 43.05 -19.42 -17.81
N GLY A 87 43.71 -18.26 -17.96
CA GLY A 87 43.33 -17.28 -18.99
C GLY A 87 41.93 -16.69 -18.74
N ASN A 88 41.39 -15.96 -19.71
CA ASN A 88 40.07 -15.32 -19.59
C ASN A 88 38.93 -16.32 -19.81
N GLU A 89 38.26 -16.69 -18.74
CA GLU A 89 37.31 -17.81 -18.65
C GLU A 89 35.94 -17.39 -18.09
N LEU A 90 34.98 -18.32 -18.04
CA LEU A 90 33.67 -18.08 -17.44
C LEU A 90 33.70 -18.24 -15.91
N TRP A 91 33.34 -17.16 -15.22
CA TRP A 91 33.24 -17.11 -13.76
C TRP A 91 31.80 -16.86 -13.30
N LYS A 92 31.53 -17.21 -12.05
CA LYS A 92 30.27 -16.88 -11.37
C LYS A 92 30.52 -16.29 -9.99
N SER A 93 29.55 -15.55 -9.47
CA SER A 93 29.52 -15.02 -8.11
C SER A 93 28.11 -14.98 -7.55
N ASP A 94 27.98 -15.26 -6.25
CA ASP A 94 26.78 -15.00 -5.44
C ASP A 94 26.90 -13.70 -4.62
N GLY A 95 27.96 -12.92 -4.86
CA GLY A 95 28.28 -11.71 -4.12
C GLY A 95 29.22 -11.90 -2.94
N THR A 96 29.71 -13.12 -2.70
CA THR A 96 30.71 -13.42 -1.67
C THR A 96 32.03 -13.86 -2.30
N ALA A 97 33.14 -13.70 -1.57
CA ALA A 97 34.45 -14.20 -2.02
C ALA A 97 34.45 -15.73 -2.22
N ALA A 98 33.75 -16.48 -1.37
CA ALA A 98 33.67 -17.93 -1.43
C ALA A 98 32.85 -18.42 -2.63
N GLY A 99 31.72 -17.77 -2.92
CA GLY A 99 30.88 -18.08 -4.08
C GLY A 99 31.40 -17.51 -5.40
N THR A 100 32.48 -16.73 -5.38
CA THR A 100 33.13 -16.21 -6.58
C THR A 100 34.18 -17.20 -7.10
N VAL A 101 33.80 -18.00 -8.10
CA VAL A 101 34.59 -19.15 -8.56
C VAL A 101 34.57 -19.30 -10.08
N LEU A 102 35.65 -19.88 -10.62
CA LEU A 102 35.72 -20.36 -11.99
C LEU A 102 34.63 -21.42 -12.21
N VAL A 103 33.82 -21.27 -13.26
CA VAL A 103 32.76 -22.24 -13.59
C VAL A 103 33.36 -23.47 -14.24
N LYS A 104 34.20 -23.25 -15.25
CA LYS A 104 34.90 -24.28 -16.02
C LYS A 104 36.09 -23.64 -16.73
N ASP A 105 37.22 -24.36 -16.74
CA ASP A 105 38.34 -24.10 -17.64
C ASP A 105 37.99 -24.70 -19.02
N ILE A 106 37.43 -23.89 -19.91
CA ILE A 106 36.93 -24.34 -21.22
C ILE A 106 38.09 -24.52 -22.19
N PHE A 107 39.11 -23.64 -22.14
CA PHE A 107 40.34 -23.79 -22.90
C PHE A 107 41.56 -23.79 -21.96
N PRO A 108 42.06 -25.00 -21.60
CA PRO A 108 43.17 -25.13 -20.66
C PRO A 108 44.43 -24.35 -21.04
N GLY A 109 44.93 -23.55 -20.08
CA GLY A 109 46.21 -22.83 -20.15
C GLY A 109 46.05 -21.31 -20.07
N LEU A 110 47.11 -20.56 -20.40
CA LEU A 110 47.08 -19.09 -20.35
C LEU A 110 46.34 -18.45 -21.53
N SER A 111 45.96 -19.24 -22.54
CA SER A 111 45.20 -18.79 -23.70
C SER A 111 43.72 -18.99 -23.42
N GLY A 112 43.02 -17.93 -23.01
CA GLY A 112 41.61 -18.04 -22.62
C GLY A 112 40.66 -18.22 -23.82
N PRO A 113 39.54 -18.94 -23.65
CA PRO A 113 38.48 -19.11 -24.65
C PRO A 113 37.76 -17.79 -24.97
N SER A 114 38.02 -16.75 -24.15
CA SER A 114 37.44 -15.41 -24.21
C SER A 114 35.92 -15.44 -24.38
N PRO A 115 35.18 -15.97 -23.38
CA PRO A 115 33.74 -16.05 -23.48
C PRO A 115 33.16 -14.66 -23.74
N SER A 116 32.13 -14.60 -24.57
CA SER A 116 31.56 -13.32 -25.01
C SER A 116 30.07 -13.48 -25.27
N SER A 117 29.37 -12.36 -25.46
CA SER A 117 27.93 -12.35 -25.72
C SER A 117 27.10 -13.06 -24.64
N LEU A 118 27.51 -12.96 -23.36
CA LEU A 118 26.80 -13.56 -22.24
C LEU A 118 25.34 -13.07 -22.22
N THR A 119 24.41 -14.02 -22.32
CA THR A 119 22.98 -13.77 -22.52
C THR A 119 22.17 -14.73 -21.67
N ALA A 120 21.32 -14.20 -20.80
CA ALA A 120 20.44 -15.00 -19.96
C ALA A 120 19.20 -15.48 -20.75
N VAL A 121 18.94 -16.79 -20.76
CA VAL A 121 17.71 -17.40 -21.28
C VAL A 121 17.07 -18.21 -20.16
N GLY A 122 16.08 -17.62 -19.49
CA GLY A 122 15.54 -18.20 -18.24
C GLY A 122 16.64 -18.34 -17.18
N ASN A 123 16.86 -19.58 -16.71
CA ASN A 123 17.91 -19.89 -15.73
C ASN A 123 19.22 -20.40 -16.36
N THR A 124 19.35 -20.33 -17.68
CA THR A 124 20.54 -20.80 -18.42
C THR A 124 21.27 -19.61 -19.01
N LEU A 125 22.59 -19.57 -18.84
CA LEU A 125 23.45 -18.63 -19.53
C LEU A 125 23.82 -19.20 -20.90
N PHE A 126 23.65 -18.41 -21.96
CA PHE A 126 24.23 -18.67 -23.28
C PHE A 126 25.36 -17.68 -23.54
N PHE A 127 26.38 -18.14 -24.26
CA PHE A 127 27.55 -17.33 -24.58
C PHE A 127 28.30 -17.97 -25.75
N THR A 128 29.30 -17.27 -26.27
CA THR A 128 30.21 -17.80 -27.27
C THR A 128 31.59 -17.99 -26.70
N ALA A 129 32.24 -19.11 -27.01
CA ALA A 129 33.57 -19.46 -26.48
C ALA A 129 34.31 -20.41 -27.43
N ASN A 130 35.64 -20.46 -27.30
CA ASN A 130 36.51 -21.34 -28.06
C ASN A 130 37.27 -22.31 -27.16
N ASP A 131 37.03 -23.61 -27.29
CA ASP A 131 37.68 -24.67 -26.51
C ASP A 131 39.02 -25.15 -27.09
N GLY A 132 39.53 -24.48 -28.12
CA GLY A 132 40.75 -24.85 -28.85
C GLY A 132 40.57 -26.01 -29.84
N VAL A 133 39.38 -26.61 -29.92
CA VAL A 133 39.07 -27.77 -30.77
C VAL A 133 38.03 -27.42 -31.83
N ASN A 134 36.94 -26.78 -31.42
CA ASN A 134 35.75 -26.51 -32.25
C ASN A 134 35.66 -25.03 -32.70
N GLY A 135 36.70 -24.22 -32.47
CA GLY A 135 36.64 -22.79 -32.80
C GLY A 135 35.66 -22.01 -31.91
N ASN A 136 35.27 -20.81 -32.31
CA ASN A 136 34.35 -19.97 -31.52
C ASN A 136 32.89 -20.34 -31.81
N GLU A 137 32.24 -21.00 -30.85
CA GLU A 137 30.91 -21.58 -31.07
C GLU A 137 29.92 -21.19 -29.97
N LEU A 138 28.66 -21.64 -30.10
CA LEU A 138 27.61 -21.38 -29.11
C LEU A 138 27.69 -22.36 -27.93
N TRP A 139 27.77 -21.83 -26.72
CA TRP A 139 27.82 -22.58 -25.46
C TRP A 139 26.67 -22.21 -24.54
N LYS A 140 26.41 -23.09 -23.57
CA LYS A 140 25.48 -22.82 -22.47
C LYS A 140 26.07 -23.24 -21.12
N SER A 141 25.56 -22.65 -20.05
CA SER A 141 25.91 -22.99 -18.67
C SER A 141 24.71 -22.85 -17.73
N ASP A 142 24.60 -23.77 -16.77
CA ASP A 142 23.71 -23.70 -15.60
C ASP A 142 24.46 -23.19 -14.34
N GLY A 143 25.72 -22.77 -14.50
CA GLY A 143 26.59 -22.38 -13.39
C GLY A 143 27.43 -23.52 -12.80
N THR A 144 27.37 -24.72 -13.36
CA THR A 144 28.23 -25.85 -12.99
C THR A 144 29.19 -26.21 -14.12
N ALA A 145 30.34 -26.80 -13.79
CA ALA A 145 31.29 -27.30 -14.80
C ALA A 145 30.65 -28.36 -15.73
N ALA A 146 29.78 -29.21 -15.17
CA ALA A 146 29.10 -30.27 -15.92
C ALA A 146 28.02 -29.73 -16.87
N GLY A 147 27.26 -28.73 -16.43
CA GLY A 147 26.25 -28.06 -17.27
C GLY A 147 26.83 -27.01 -18.23
N THR A 148 28.14 -26.76 -18.17
CA THR A 148 28.84 -25.86 -19.10
C THR A 148 29.33 -26.63 -20.32
N VAL A 149 28.55 -26.58 -21.39
CA VAL A 149 28.71 -27.44 -22.57
C VAL A 149 28.51 -26.67 -23.89
N LEU A 150 29.21 -27.14 -24.93
CA LEU A 150 28.98 -26.74 -26.32
C LEU A 150 27.55 -27.11 -26.71
N VAL A 151 26.79 -26.16 -27.25
CA VAL A 151 25.42 -26.41 -27.72
C VAL A 151 25.46 -27.08 -29.08
N LYS A 152 26.25 -26.52 -30.00
CA LYS A 152 26.47 -27.04 -31.35
C LYS A 152 27.76 -26.48 -31.92
N ASP A 153 28.51 -27.33 -32.61
CA ASP A 153 29.57 -26.93 -33.54
C ASP A 153 28.91 -26.53 -34.86
N ILE A 154 28.67 -25.22 -35.05
CA ILE A 154 27.95 -24.69 -36.22
C ILE A 154 28.85 -24.71 -37.45
N ASN A 155 30.13 -24.37 -37.30
CA ASN A 155 31.12 -24.41 -38.37
C ASN A 155 32.30 -25.34 -37.99
N PRO A 156 32.23 -26.63 -38.38
CA PRO A 156 33.23 -27.60 -37.98
C PRO A 156 34.67 -27.22 -38.35
N GLY A 157 35.53 -27.17 -37.33
CA GLY A 157 36.97 -26.97 -37.49
C GLY A 157 37.62 -26.23 -36.31
N SER A 158 38.95 -26.27 -36.23
CA SER A 158 39.72 -25.61 -35.17
C SER A 158 40.17 -24.18 -35.52
N ALA A 159 39.88 -23.71 -36.75
CA ALA A 159 40.24 -22.37 -37.16
C ALA A 159 39.37 -21.35 -36.42
N PRO A 160 39.94 -20.25 -35.89
CA PRO A 160 39.15 -19.22 -35.23
C PRO A 160 38.28 -18.50 -36.26
N THR A 161 37.04 -18.94 -36.41
CA THR A 161 36.01 -18.20 -37.14
C THR A 161 35.35 -17.17 -36.25
N PRO A 162 34.74 -16.12 -36.80
CA PRO A 162 34.05 -15.14 -35.96
C PRO A 162 32.90 -15.85 -35.22
N PRO A 163 32.72 -15.61 -33.91
CA PRO A 163 31.72 -16.28 -33.09
C PRO A 163 30.30 -15.97 -33.56
N PRO A 164 29.29 -16.77 -33.17
CA PRO A 164 27.91 -16.32 -33.15
C PRO A 164 27.76 -14.94 -32.49
N GLN A 165 26.97 -14.05 -33.07
CA GLN A 165 26.85 -12.66 -32.61
C GLN A 165 25.39 -12.27 -32.36
N SER A 166 25.21 -11.19 -31.60
CA SER A 166 23.91 -10.58 -31.34
C SER A 166 22.89 -11.54 -30.71
N LEU A 167 23.34 -12.37 -29.76
CA LEU A 167 22.50 -13.27 -28.99
C LEU A 167 21.32 -12.49 -28.37
N THR A 168 20.11 -12.84 -28.76
CA THR A 168 18.87 -12.12 -28.43
C THR A 168 17.78 -13.12 -28.13
N VAL A 169 17.07 -12.92 -27.03
CA VAL A 169 16.02 -13.84 -26.58
C VAL A 169 14.65 -13.37 -27.09
N VAL A 170 13.88 -14.28 -27.69
CA VAL A 170 12.46 -14.07 -28.03
C VAL A 170 11.67 -15.24 -27.46
N GLY A 171 10.86 -14.96 -26.43
CA GLY A 171 10.25 -16.01 -25.61
C GLY A 171 11.31 -16.90 -24.98
N ASN A 172 11.31 -18.20 -25.29
CA ASN A 172 12.31 -19.17 -24.83
C ASN A 172 13.35 -19.55 -25.91
N THR A 173 13.31 -18.88 -27.07
CA THR A 173 14.22 -19.17 -28.18
C THR A 173 15.31 -18.13 -28.23
N LEU A 174 16.57 -18.58 -28.34
CA LEU A 174 17.71 -17.71 -28.57
C LEU A 174 17.88 -17.51 -30.08
N PHE A 175 17.89 -16.27 -30.52
CA PHE A 175 18.22 -15.86 -31.89
C PHE A 175 19.58 -15.20 -31.93
N PHE A 176 20.30 -15.41 -33.01
CA PHE A 176 21.63 -14.87 -33.23
C PHE A 176 21.97 -14.93 -34.71
N ASN A 177 23.08 -14.31 -35.10
CA ASN A 177 23.68 -14.60 -36.40
C ASN A 177 24.92 -15.46 -36.26
N ALA A 178 25.11 -16.40 -37.17
CA ALA A 178 26.25 -17.31 -37.16
C ALA A 178 26.65 -17.69 -38.59
N TYR A 179 27.90 -18.13 -38.71
CA TYR A 179 28.53 -18.61 -39.93
C TYR A 179 28.74 -20.11 -39.83
N ASP A 180 28.35 -20.87 -40.84
CA ASP A 180 28.42 -22.34 -40.89
C ASP A 180 29.43 -22.86 -41.94
N GLY A 181 30.28 -21.98 -42.47
CA GLY A 181 31.21 -22.33 -43.56
C GLY A 181 30.61 -22.27 -44.96
N VAL A 182 29.28 -22.14 -45.11
CA VAL A 182 28.57 -22.28 -46.39
C VAL A 182 27.73 -21.04 -46.72
N ASN A 183 26.88 -20.60 -45.79
CA ASN A 183 25.81 -19.63 -46.03
C ASN A 183 26.14 -18.20 -45.57
N GLY A 184 27.40 -17.88 -45.23
CA GLY A 184 27.71 -16.56 -44.67
C GLY A 184 27.14 -16.36 -43.25
N PHE A 185 27.18 -15.12 -42.72
CA PHE A 185 26.55 -14.79 -41.42
C PHE A 185 25.06 -14.50 -41.62
N GLU A 186 24.24 -15.45 -41.18
CA GLU A 186 22.79 -15.45 -41.43
C GLU A 186 21.99 -15.63 -40.14
N LEU A 187 20.66 -15.64 -40.21
CA LEU A 187 19.80 -15.77 -39.02
C LEU A 187 19.73 -17.22 -38.53
N TRP A 188 20.12 -17.45 -37.28
CA TRP A 188 20.04 -18.73 -36.60
C TRP A 188 19.17 -18.64 -35.34
N LYS A 189 18.70 -19.81 -34.88
CA LYS A 189 18.03 -19.96 -33.60
C LYS A 189 18.52 -21.17 -32.81
N SER A 190 18.29 -21.18 -31.51
CA SER A 190 18.56 -22.31 -30.61
C SER A 190 17.51 -22.39 -29.50
N ASP A 191 17.14 -23.62 -29.13
CA ASP A 191 16.40 -23.98 -27.92
C ASP A 191 17.32 -24.49 -26.79
N GLY A 192 18.64 -24.39 -26.98
CA GLY A 192 19.65 -24.94 -26.07
C GLY A 192 20.07 -26.38 -26.35
N THR A 193 19.56 -27.00 -27.41
CA THR A 193 20.00 -28.33 -27.88
C THR A 193 20.69 -28.23 -29.24
N ALA A 194 21.56 -29.19 -29.55
CA ALA A 194 22.20 -29.26 -30.86
C ALA A 194 21.17 -29.41 -32.00
N ALA A 195 20.09 -30.17 -31.77
CA ALA A 195 19.05 -30.43 -32.77
C ALA A 195 18.18 -29.19 -33.02
N GLY A 196 17.84 -28.43 -31.97
CA GLY A 196 17.08 -27.18 -32.10
C GLY A 196 17.94 -25.98 -32.50
N THR A 197 19.27 -26.14 -32.62
CA THR A 197 20.18 -25.10 -33.11
C THR A 197 20.30 -25.16 -34.63
N VAL A 198 19.55 -24.31 -35.32
CA VAL A 198 19.36 -24.40 -36.79
C VAL A 198 19.37 -23.03 -37.46
N LEU A 199 19.81 -23.02 -38.73
CA LEU A 199 19.65 -21.89 -39.64
C LEU A 199 18.14 -21.64 -39.82
N VAL A 200 17.71 -20.42 -39.54
CA VAL A 200 16.31 -20.00 -39.75
C VAL A 200 16.10 -19.64 -41.21
N LYS A 201 17.00 -18.81 -41.77
CA LYS A 201 16.96 -18.39 -43.16
C LYS A 201 18.33 -17.92 -43.62
N ASP A 202 18.75 -18.40 -44.78
CA ASP A 202 19.79 -17.77 -45.60
C ASP A 202 19.16 -16.55 -46.29
N ILE A 203 19.28 -15.37 -45.67
CA ILE A 203 18.66 -14.13 -46.14
C ILE A 203 19.39 -13.63 -47.38
N ARG A 204 20.71 -13.78 -47.43
CA ARG A 204 21.52 -13.42 -48.59
C ARG A 204 22.17 -14.67 -49.20
N PRO A 205 21.52 -15.29 -50.20
CA PRO A 205 21.91 -16.60 -50.72
C PRO A 205 23.40 -16.78 -51.01
N GLY A 206 23.97 -17.87 -50.51
CA GLY A 206 25.35 -18.29 -50.75
C GLY A 206 26.31 -17.80 -49.66
N SER A 207 27.60 -17.64 -49.97
CA SER A 207 28.62 -17.35 -48.95
C SER A 207 28.68 -15.88 -48.49
N SER A 208 27.75 -15.04 -48.96
CA SER A 208 27.73 -13.60 -48.64
C SER A 208 26.99 -13.37 -47.34
N TRP A 209 27.35 -12.32 -46.60
CA TRP A 209 26.69 -12.03 -45.32
C TRP A 209 25.48 -11.10 -45.54
N SER A 210 24.40 -11.36 -44.82
CA SER A 210 23.24 -10.46 -44.75
C SER A 210 23.40 -9.31 -43.75
N TYR A 211 24.53 -9.24 -43.03
CA TYR A 211 24.87 -8.16 -42.10
C TYR A 211 23.80 -7.90 -41.03
N LEU A 212 23.23 -8.96 -40.44
CA LEU A 212 22.25 -8.85 -39.35
C LEU A 212 22.73 -7.93 -38.22
N ARG A 213 21.91 -6.95 -37.86
CA ARG A 213 22.18 -6.01 -36.75
C ARG A 213 20.91 -5.65 -35.97
N TYR A 214 21.09 -5.18 -34.74
CA TYR A 214 20.04 -4.62 -33.88
C TYR A 214 18.86 -5.58 -33.64
N LEU A 215 19.15 -6.87 -33.43
CA LEU A 215 18.14 -7.86 -33.08
C LEU A 215 17.36 -7.42 -31.83
N THR A 216 16.04 -7.30 -31.98
CA THR A 216 15.14 -6.72 -30.97
C THR A 216 13.84 -7.51 -30.94
N ALA A 217 13.46 -8.00 -29.76
CA ALA A 217 12.20 -8.71 -29.55
C ALA A 217 11.02 -7.72 -29.42
N VAL A 218 9.95 -7.94 -30.19
CA VAL A 218 8.66 -7.25 -30.06
C VAL A 218 7.58 -8.32 -29.89
N GLY A 219 7.16 -8.54 -28.63
CA GLY A 219 6.35 -9.71 -28.30
C GLY A 219 7.06 -11.00 -28.70
N ASN A 220 6.41 -11.82 -29.54
CA ASN A 220 6.97 -13.08 -30.07
C ASN A 220 7.67 -12.93 -31.43
N THR A 221 7.84 -11.71 -31.94
CA THR A 221 8.48 -11.45 -33.23
C THR A 221 9.86 -10.84 -33.03
N LEU A 222 10.86 -11.36 -33.73
CA LEU A 222 12.18 -10.75 -33.80
C LEU A 222 12.20 -9.69 -34.91
N PHE A 223 12.66 -8.47 -34.61
CA PHE A 223 12.95 -7.44 -35.59
C PHE A 223 14.45 -7.18 -35.66
N PHE A 224 14.96 -6.86 -36.85
CA PHE A 224 16.39 -6.63 -37.08
C PHE A 224 16.62 -5.92 -38.40
N ALA A 225 17.83 -5.40 -38.60
CA ALA A 225 18.28 -4.90 -39.89
C ALA A 225 19.01 -6.03 -40.65
N ALA A 226 18.70 -6.24 -41.94
CA ALA A 226 19.39 -7.24 -42.78
C ALA A 226 19.36 -6.85 -44.27
N ASN A 227 20.29 -7.43 -45.03
CA ASN A 227 20.49 -7.20 -46.45
C ASN A 227 20.41 -8.52 -47.23
N ASP A 228 19.47 -8.63 -48.16
CA ASP A 228 19.27 -9.82 -49.01
C ASP A 228 20.07 -9.79 -50.31
N GLY A 229 20.90 -8.77 -50.52
CA GLY A 229 21.66 -8.52 -51.74
C GLY A 229 20.88 -7.79 -52.84
N VAL A 230 19.61 -7.47 -52.61
CA VAL A 230 18.74 -6.79 -53.58
C VAL A 230 18.29 -5.42 -53.06
N ASN A 231 17.77 -5.38 -51.83
CA ASN A 231 17.12 -4.19 -51.24
C ASN A 231 18.05 -3.39 -50.30
N GLY A 232 19.34 -3.72 -50.24
CA GLY A 232 20.26 -3.11 -49.27
C GLY A 232 19.90 -3.49 -47.81
N LEU A 233 20.46 -2.77 -46.83
CA LEU A 233 20.21 -3.03 -45.41
C LEU A 233 18.90 -2.37 -44.97
N GLU A 234 17.87 -3.17 -44.74
CA GLU A 234 16.48 -2.76 -44.48
C GLU A 234 15.91 -3.38 -43.21
N LEU A 235 14.67 -3.03 -42.85
CA LEU A 235 14.00 -3.60 -41.67
C LEU A 235 13.37 -4.96 -42.01
N TRP A 236 13.75 -5.97 -41.25
CA TRP A 236 13.25 -7.35 -41.35
C TRP A 236 12.57 -7.80 -40.07
N LYS A 237 11.73 -8.82 -40.19
CA LYS A 237 11.15 -9.53 -39.05
C LYS A 237 11.24 -11.05 -39.21
N SER A 238 11.16 -11.78 -38.10
CA SER A 238 11.09 -13.24 -38.06
C SER A 238 10.21 -13.75 -36.93
N ASP A 239 9.45 -14.81 -37.20
CA ASP A 239 8.73 -15.62 -36.21
C ASP A 239 9.52 -16.89 -35.79
N GLY A 240 10.77 -17.02 -36.26
CA GLY A 240 11.59 -18.20 -36.06
C GLY A 240 11.46 -19.27 -37.15
N THR A 241 10.74 -19.00 -38.23
CA THR A 241 10.67 -19.86 -39.42
C THR A 241 11.24 -19.16 -40.66
N ALA A 242 11.70 -19.92 -41.65
CA ALA A 242 12.17 -19.37 -42.92
C ALA A 242 11.07 -18.57 -43.65
N ALA A 243 9.80 -19.03 -43.57
CA ALA A 243 8.66 -18.40 -44.22
C ALA A 243 8.25 -17.10 -43.54
N GLY A 244 8.27 -17.06 -42.21
CA GLY A 244 7.98 -15.84 -41.43
C GLY A 244 9.15 -14.87 -41.32
N THR A 245 10.33 -15.23 -41.84
CA THR A 245 11.50 -14.34 -41.93
C THR A 245 11.44 -13.51 -43.22
N VAL A 246 10.94 -12.28 -43.12
CA VAL A 246 10.59 -11.45 -44.28
C VAL A 246 11.02 -9.99 -44.12
N LEU A 247 11.30 -9.34 -45.24
CA LEU A 247 11.44 -7.89 -45.33
C LEU A 247 10.13 -7.23 -44.89
N VAL A 248 10.20 -6.29 -43.96
CA VAL A 248 9.02 -5.54 -43.51
C VAL A 248 8.67 -4.48 -44.54
N LYS A 249 9.66 -3.69 -44.97
CA LYS A 249 9.54 -2.65 -45.98
C LYS A 249 10.91 -2.34 -46.57
N ASP A 250 10.96 -2.15 -47.89
CA ASP A 250 12.07 -1.50 -48.57
C ASP A 250 11.91 0.02 -48.39
N ILE A 251 12.53 0.57 -47.33
CA ILE A 251 12.36 1.97 -46.94
C ILE A 251 13.12 2.89 -47.89
N ASN A 252 14.33 2.50 -48.32
CA ASN A 252 15.12 3.21 -49.32
C ASN A 252 15.21 2.37 -50.61
N PRO A 253 14.31 2.60 -51.58
CA PRO A 253 14.14 1.70 -52.71
C PRO A 253 15.43 1.38 -53.47
N GLY A 254 15.68 0.09 -53.69
CA GLY A 254 16.83 -0.41 -54.45
C GLY A 254 18.01 -0.83 -53.56
N SER A 255 19.23 -0.80 -54.08
CA SER A 255 20.38 -1.45 -53.43
C SER A 255 21.05 -0.62 -52.32
N SER A 256 20.62 0.62 -52.09
CA SER A 256 21.31 1.58 -51.21
C SER A 256 21.08 1.31 -49.71
N GLY A 257 19.91 0.77 -49.36
CA GLY A 257 19.48 0.45 -47.99
C GLY A 257 19.17 1.67 -47.12
N SER A 258 18.27 1.50 -46.15
CA SER A 258 17.84 2.55 -45.22
C SER A 258 18.60 2.57 -43.89
N TYR A 259 19.44 1.56 -43.66
CA TYR A 259 20.24 1.39 -42.45
C TYR A 259 19.45 1.54 -41.14
N PRO A 260 18.45 0.69 -40.85
CA PRO A 260 17.74 0.75 -39.57
C PRO A 260 18.68 0.60 -38.36
N ARG A 261 18.59 1.51 -37.40
CA ARG A 261 19.38 1.50 -36.14
C ARG A 261 18.54 1.87 -34.93
N ASN A 262 19.08 1.61 -33.73
CA ASN A 262 18.49 2.00 -32.45
C ASN A 262 17.06 1.45 -32.24
N LEU A 263 16.82 0.23 -32.69
CA LEU A 263 15.52 -0.45 -32.55
C LEU A 263 15.10 -0.49 -31.07
N THR A 264 13.98 0.14 -30.77
CA THR A 264 13.49 0.39 -29.41
C THR A 264 11.98 0.18 -29.38
N VAL A 265 11.50 -0.61 -28.42
CA VAL A 265 10.09 -0.95 -28.33
C VAL A 265 9.38 -0.02 -27.35
N MET A 266 8.29 0.62 -27.80
CA MET A 266 7.38 1.40 -26.94
C MET A 266 5.96 0.85 -27.08
N GLY A 267 5.48 0.18 -26.04
CA GLY A 267 4.24 -0.62 -26.11
C GLY A 267 4.39 -1.75 -27.13
N ASN A 268 3.52 -1.77 -28.15
CA ASN A 268 3.57 -2.74 -29.25
C ASN A 268 4.18 -2.17 -30.54
N THR A 269 4.71 -0.94 -30.50
CA THR A 269 5.28 -0.28 -31.68
C THR A 269 6.80 -0.30 -31.60
N LEU A 270 7.44 -0.69 -32.69
CA LEU A 270 8.89 -0.59 -32.83
C LEU A 270 9.26 0.80 -33.35
N PHE A 271 10.13 1.49 -32.63
CA PHE A 271 10.76 2.74 -33.06
C PHE A 271 12.21 2.50 -33.45
N PHE A 272 12.68 3.20 -34.46
CA PHE A 272 14.04 3.07 -34.95
C PHE A 272 14.41 4.30 -35.77
N THR A 273 15.66 4.35 -36.21
CA THR A 273 16.13 5.38 -37.14
C THR A 273 16.44 4.77 -38.49
N ALA A 274 16.07 5.45 -39.56
CA ALA A 274 16.31 5.01 -40.93
C ALA A 274 16.34 6.21 -41.88
N ASP A 275 16.94 5.99 -43.05
CA ASP A 275 17.02 6.97 -44.14
C ASP A 275 16.29 6.41 -45.37
N ASP A 276 15.32 7.14 -45.90
CA ASP A 276 14.56 6.73 -47.10
C ASP A 276 15.17 7.24 -48.41
N GLY A 277 16.36 7.85 -48.35
CA GLY A 277 17.05 8.46 -49.48
C GLY A 277 16.53 9.85 -49.85
N VAL A 278 15.51 10.37 -49.14
CA VAL A 278 14.89 11.68 -49.40
C VAL A 278 15.01 12.60 -48.18
N ASN A 279 14.64 12.11 -47.00
CA ASN A 279 14.55 12.88 -45.76
C ASN A 279 15.77 12.68 -44.84
N GLY A 280 16.79 11.94 -45.29
CA GLY A 280 17.95 11.61 -44.47
C GLY A 280 17.60 10.71 -43.28
N ASN A 281 18.53 10.55 -42.34
CA ASN A 281 18.33 9.68 -41.17
C ASN A 281 17.40 10.34 -40.13
N GLU A 282 16.21 9.78 -39.99
CA GLU A 282 15.12 10.34 -39.17
C GLU A 282 14.50 9.28 -38.25
N LEU A 283 13.50 9.68 -37.44
CA LEU A 283 12.76 8.77 -36.56
C LEU A 283 11.64 8.06 -37.33
N TRP A 284 11.64 6.73 -37.29
CA TRP A 284 10.65 5.86 -37.93
C TRP A 284 9.95 4.98 -36.90
N LYS A 285 8.77 4.48 -37.27
CA LYS A 285 8.04 3.47 -36.49
C LYS A 285 7.53 2.34 -37.37
N SER A 286 7.26 1.18 -36.76
CA SER A 286 6.67 0.02 -37.41
C SER A 286 5.76 -0.76 -36.45
N ASP A 287 4.66 -1.28 -36.98
CA ASP A 287 3.80 -2.29 -36.36
C ASP A 287 4.10 -3.72 -36.87
N GLY A 288 5.16 -3.87 -37.68
CA GLY A 288 5.52 -5.12 -38.33
C GLY A 288 4.93 -5.33 -39.73
N THR A 289 4.19 -4.36 -40.27
CA THR A 289 3.69 -4.36 -41.64
C THR A 289 4.36 -3.28 -42.49
N ALA A 290 4.39 -3.45 -43.81
CA ALA A 290 4.89 -2.41 -44.72
C ALA A 290 4.10 -1.10 -44.60
N ALA A 291 2.77 -1.18 -44.42
CA ALA A 291 1.88 -0.03 -44.33
C ALA A 291 2.06 0.73 -43.01
N GLY A 292 2.24 0.03 -41.89
CA GLY A 292 2.51 0.63 -40.59
C GLY A 292 3.97 1.04 -40.38
N THR A 293 4.86 0.77 -41.35
CA THR A 293 6.26 1.21 -41.33
C THR A 293 6.40 2.58 -41.99
N VAL A 294 6.43 3.63 -41.16
CA VAL A 294 6.30 5.03 -41.60
C VAL A 294 7.28 5.95 -40.86
N LEU A 295 7.67 7.02 -41.55
CA LEU A 295 8.37 8.16 -40.97
C LEU A 295 7.48 8.80 -39.89
N VAL A 296 8.01 9.00 -38.69
CA VAL A 296 7.28 9.66 -37.60
C VAL A 296 7.24 11.16 -37.84
N LYS A 297 8.40 11.76 -38.13
CA LYS A 297 8.58 13.17 -38.44
C LYS A 297 9.90 13.36 -39.18
N ASP A 298 9.89 14.21 -40.20
CA ASP A 298 11.08 14.81 -40.78
C ASP A 298 11.51 15.96 -39.86
N ILE A 299 12.43 15.68 -38.91
CA ILE A 299 12.82 16.64 -37.88
C ILE A 299 13.75 17.71 -38.47
N ASN A 300 14.68 17.31 -39.34
CA ASN A 300 15.57 18.22 -40.07
C ASN A 300 15.28 18.14 -41.58
N PRO A 301 14.42 19.04 -42.11
CA PRO A 301 13.93 18.92 -43.46
C PRO A 301 15.00 18.78 -44.54
N GLY A 302 14.85 17.74 -45.36
CA GLY A 302 15.73 17.45 -46.50
C GLY A 302 16.72 16.31 -46.23
N SER A 303 17.67 16.11 -47.14
CA SER A 303 18.52 14.91 -47.14
C SER A 303 19.60 14.86 -46.04
N SER A 304 19.71 15.90 -45.20
CA SER A 304 20.71 15.94 -44.13
C SER A 304 20.34 15.01 -42.97
N GLY A 305 19.04 14.94 -42.63
CA GLY A 305 18.51 14.17 -41.50
C GLY A 305 18.87 14.74 -40.12
N SER A 306 18.15 14.28 -39.10
CA SER A 306 18.30 14.71 -37.70
C SER A 306 19.14 13.77 -36.83
N TYR A 307 19.51 12.60 -37.37
CA TYR A 307 20.28 11.54 -36.72
C TYR A 307 19.83 11.20 -35.29
N PRO A 308 18.59 10.75 -35.05
CA PRO A 308 18.14 10.43 -33.71
C PRO A 308 18.99 9.32 -33.04
N ARG A 309 19.36 9.50 -31.77
CA ARG A 309 20.21 8.56 -31.02
C ARG A 309 19.75 8.40 -29.58
N ASN A 310 20.22 7.33 -28.93
CA ASN A 310 19.90 7.03 -27.52
C ASN A 310 18.39 6.95 -27.26
N LEU A 311 17.67 6.23 -28.13
CA LEU A 311 16.22 6.04 -28.00
C LEU A 311 15.93 5.31 -26.68
N THR A 312 15.23 5.99 -25.77
CA THR A 312 14.90 5.48 -24.43
C THR A 312 13.43 5.76 -24.14
N VAL A 313 12.71 4.74 -23.70
CA VAL A 313 11.30 4.88 -23.31
C VAL A 313 11.19 5.25 -21.83
N MET A 314 10.38 6.25 -21.52
CA MET A 314 9.95 6.59 -20.16
C MET A 314 8.42 6.71 -20.14
N GLY A 315 7.75 5.75 -19.48
CA GLY A 315 6.30 5.62 -19.55
C GLY A 315 5.85 5.36 -21.00
N ASN A 316 4.97 6.22 -21.52
CA ASN A 316 4.46 6.15 -22.90
C ASN A 316 5.12 7.19 -23.82
N THR A 317 6.32 7.66 -23.49
CA THR A 317 7.04 8.66 -24.27
C THR A 317 8.43 8.15 -24.61
N LEU A 318 8.80 8.28 -25.89
CA LEU A 318 10.14 8.00 -26.39
C LEU A 318 10.98 9.27 -26.28
N PHE A 319 12.15 9.18 -25.66
CA PHE A 319 13.15 10.25 -25.59
C PHE A 319 14.38 9.88 -26.40
N PHE A 320 15.01 10.88 -27.02
CA PHE A 320 16.20 10.69 -27.84
C PHE A 320 16.93 12.01 -28.04
N ALA A 321 18.17 11.95 -28.51
CA ALA A 321 18.92 13.12 -28.97
C ALA A 321 18.74 13.28 -30.48
N ALA A 322 18.46 14.48 -30.98
CA ALA A 322 18.35 14.77 -32.42
C ALA A 322 18.68 16.24 -32.72
N ASP A 323 19.02 16.52 -33.98
CA ASP A 323 19.36 17.87 -34.48
C ASP A 323 18.35 18.29 -35.56
N ASP A 324 17.65 19.41 -35.37
CA ASP A 324 16.69 19.94 -36.35
C ASP A 324 17.30 20.92 -37.36
N GLY A 325 18.63 21.06 -37.37
CA GLY A 325 19.37 21.99 -38.21
C GLY A 325 19.33 23.44 -37.71
N VAL A 326 18.66 23.71 -36.59
CA VAL A 326 18.52 25.06 -36.00
C VAL A 326 19.06 25.12 -34.57
N ASN A 327 18.72 24.14 -33.74
CA ASN A 327 19.00 24.10 -32.31
C ASN A 327 20.16 23.14 -31.96
N GLY A 328 20.82 22.54 -32.95
CA GLY A 328 21.85 21.53 -32.71
C GLY A 328 21.30 20.24 -32.10
N ASN A 329 22.19 19.35 -31.68
CA ASN A 329 21.87 18.05 -31.09
C ASN A 329 21.40 18.19 -29.64
N GLU A 330 20.08 18.12 -29.45
CA GLU A 330 19.38 18.42 -28.20
C GLU A 330 18.45 17.28 -27.77
N LEU A 331 17.78 17.43 -26.61
CA LEU A 331 16.85 16.43 -26.10
C LEU A 331 15.47 16.58 -26.77
N TRP A 332 15.01 15.51 -27.40
CA TRP A 332 13.72 15.40 -28.06
C TRP A 332 12.83 14.33 -27.41
N LYS A 333 11.53 14.45 -27.62
CA LYS A 333 10.54 13.45 -27.24
C LYS A 333 9.56 13.14 -28.36
N SER A 334 8.93 11.97 -28.31
CA SER A 334 7.85 11.55 -29.21
C SER A 334 6.84 10.66 -28.51
N ASP A 335 5.55 10.84 -28.84
CA ASP A 335 4.46 9.91 -28.52
C ASP A 335 4.17 8.93 -29.69
N GLY A 336 4.99 8.98 -30.74
CA GLY A 336 4.81 8.22 -31.97
C GLY A 336 4.03 8.92 -33.08
N THR A 337 3.67 10.19 -32.89
CA THR A 337 3.05 11.05 -33.91
C THR A 337 3.98 12.20 -34.30
N ALA A 338 3.78 12.77 -35.49
CA ALA A 338 4.52 13.97 -35.93
C ALA A 338 4.29 15.16 -34.98
N ALA A 339 3.06 15.33 -34.48
CA ALA A 339 2.68 16.43 -33.60
C ALA A 339 3.30 16.29 -32.19
N GLY A 340 3.33 15.08 -31.64
CA GLY A 340 3.97 14.79 -30.36
C GLY A 340 5.49 14.66 -30.42
N THR A 341 6.09 14.73 -31.62
CA THR A 341 7.55 14.71 -31.82
C THR A 341 8.12 16.13 -31.77
N VAL A 342 8.66 16.51 -30.61
CA VAL A 342 9.05 17.90 -30.31
C VAL A 342 10.35 17.98 -29.52
N LEU A 343 11.07 19.09 -29.70
CA LEU A 343 12.19 19.49 -28.86
C LEU A 343 11.69 19.66 -27.42
N VAL A 344 12.36 19.02 -26.46
CA VAL A 344 12.03 19.16 -25.04
C VAL A 344 12.59 20.46 -24.50
N LYS A 345 13.87 20.72 -24.79
CA LYS A 345 14.59 21.93 -24.39
C LYS A 345 15.81 22.10 -25.28
N ASP A 346 16.03 23.34 -25.72
CA ASP A 346 17.33 23.81 -26.23
C ASP A 346 18.25 24.03 -25.02
N ILE A 347 19.04 23.01 -24.65
CA ILE A 347 19.88 23.02 -23.45
C ILE A 347 21.11 23.90 -23.69
N ASN A 348 21.70 23.85 -24.89
CA ASN A 348 22.82 24.71 -25.29
C ASN A 348 22.37 25.70 -26.38
N PRO A 349 21.95 26.93 -25.99
CA PRO A 349 21.14 27.78 -26.84
C PRO A 349 21.66 28.03 -28.25
N GLY A 350 20.77 27.95 -29.24
CA GLY A 350 21.05 28.21 -30.65
C GLY A 350 21.60 26.97 -31.37
N ALA A 351 22.45 27.14 -32.39
CA ALA A 351 22.91 26.01 -33.21
C ALA A 351 24.02 25.16 -32.56
N PHE A 352 24.20 25.25 -31.24
CA PHE A 352 25.21 24.50 -30.51
C PHE A 352 24.63 23.19 -29.99
N ASN A 353 25.49 22.19 -29.79
CA ASN A 353 25.05 20.87 -29.32
C ASN A 353 25.16 20.77 -27.79
N SER A 354 24.14 20.19 -27.14
CA SER A 354 24.23 19.74 -25.74
C SER A 354 24.66 18.28 -25.58
N TYR A 355 24.66 17.50 -26.66
CA TYR A 355 25.08 16.09 -26.71
C TYR A 355 24.38 15.15 -25.69
N PRO A 356 23.03 15.08 -25.61
CA PRO A 356 22.36 14.17 -24.68
C PRO A 356 22.75 12.70 -24.89
N LYS A 357 23.31 12.07 -23.85
CA LYS A 357 23.78 10.67 -23.88
C LYS A 357 23.43 9.90 -22.62
N TYR A 358 23.47 8.57 -22.74
CA TYR A 358 23.16 7.63 -21.64
C TYR A 358 21.77 7.83 -21.03
N LEU A 359 20.77 8.19 -21.86
CA LEU A 359 19.38 8.41 -21.44
C LEU A 359 18.86 7.19 -20.69
N THR A 360 18.55 7.38 -19.40
CA THR A 360 18.15 6.32 -18.48
C THR A 360 16.96 6.78 -17.66
N ALA A 361 15.84 6.07 -17.76
CA ALA A 361 14.65 6.36 -16.97
C ALA A 361 14.75 5.78 -15.55
N LEU A 362 14.46 6.59 -14.54
CA LEU A 362 14.25 6.19 -13.15
C LEU A 362 12.86 6.69 -12.71
N GLY A 363 11.89 5.78 -12.66
CA GLY A 363 10.48 6.15 -12.48
C GLY A 363 10.01 7.08 -13.59
N ASN A 364 9.47 8.24 -13.21
CA ASN A 364 8.99 9.29 -14.13
C ASN A 364 10.03 10.39 -14.39
N THR A 365 11.32 10.11 -14.17
CA THR A 365 12.41 11.07 -14.42
C THR A 365 13.45 10.44 -15.33
N LEU A 366 13.78 11.13 -16.42
CA LEU A 366 14.84 10.76 -17.33
C LEU A 366 16.14 11.40 -16.86
N TYR A 367 17.20 10.62 -16.70
CA TYR A 367 18.54 11.10 -16.42
C TYR A 367 19.47 10.89 -17.61
N PHE A 368 20.35 11.84 -17.87
CA PHE A 368 21.26 11.82 -19.02
C PHE A 368 22.44 12.77 -18.79
N GLN A 369 23.50 12.61 -19.57
CA GLN A 369 24.58 13.58 -19.66
C GLN A 369 24.21 14.68 -20.67
N ALA A 370 24.49 15.94 -20.38
CA ALA A 370 24.43 17.04 -21.36
C ALA A 370 25.33 18.22 -21.00
N PHE A 371 25.58 19.10 -21.99
CA PHE A 371 26.38 20.33 -21.91
C PHE A 371 25.49 21.54 -22.20
N ASP A 372 25.57 22.60 -21.40
CA ASP A 372 24.76 23.82 -21.54
C ASP A 372 25.55 25.05 -22.01
N GLY A 373 26.80 24.86 -22.46
CA GLY A 373 27.68 25.96 -22.80
C GLY A 373 28.43 26.59 -21.62
N VAL A 374 28.09 26.22 -20.36
CA VAL A 374 28.60 26.88 -19.15
C VAL A 374 29.28 25.90 -18.19
N ASN A 375 28.62 24.79 -17.87
CA ASN A 375 28.99 23.89 -16.76
C ASN A 375 29.72 22.61 -17.21
N GLY A 376 30.20 22.53 -18.45
CA GLY A 376 30.76 21.27 -18.97
C GLY A 376 29.71 20.16 -19.12
N LEU A 377 30.15 18.95 -19.49
CA LEU A 377 29.29 17.76 -19.58
C LEU A 377 28.96 17.24 -18.19
N GLU A 378 27.71 17.43 -17.77
CA GLU A 378 27.22 17.16 -16.43
C GLU A 378 25.97 16.28 -16.42
N LEU A 379 25.47 15.93 -15.22
CA LEU A 379 24.29 15.09 -15.07
C LEU A 379 23.04 15.97 -15.12
N TRP A 380 22.17 15.69 -16.07
CA TRP A 380 20.90 16.35 -16.29
C TRP A 380 19.74 15.42 -16.00
N LYS A 381 18.57 16.02 -15.72
CA LYS A 381 17.31 15.31 -15.62
C LYS A 381 16.20 16.00 -16.40
N SER A 382 15.16 15.25 -16.76
CA SER A 382 13.94 15.75 -17.40
C SER A 382 12.70 14.98 -16.92
N ASP A 383 11.59 15.69 -16.75
CA ASP A 383 10.24 15.11 -16.61
C ASP A 383 9.48 15.07 -17.95
N GLY A 384 10.15 15.42 -19.05
CA GLY A 384 9.57 15.56 -20.38
C GLY A 384 9.08 16.96 -20.73
N THR A 385 9.27 17.95 -19.85
CA THR A 385 8.98 19.37 -20.11
C THR A 385 10.25 20.21 -20.15
N ALA A 386 10.20 21.37 -20.83
CA ALA A 386 11.31 22.31 -20.84
C ALA A 386 11.67 22.80 -19.42
N ALA A 387 10.65 23.04 -18.59
CA ALA A 387 10.82 23.53 -17.22
C ALA A 387 11.45 22.47 -16.29
N GLY A 388 11.04 21.21 -16.42
CA GLY A 388 11.60 20.09 -15.67
C GLY A 388 12.93 19.56 -16.21
N THR A 389 13.40 20.08 -17.35
CA THR A 389 14.71 19.73 -17.93
C THR A 389 15.80 20.63 -17.37
N VAL A 390 16.53 20.13 -16.36
CA VAL A 390 17.47 20.92 -15.55
C VAL A 390 18.73 20.14 -15.21
N LEU A 391 19.83 20.87 -15.03
CA LEU A 391 21.07 20.37 -14.42
C LEU A 391 20.75 19.80 -13.03
N VAL A 392 21.21 18.58 -12.75
CA VAL A 392 21.04 17.95 -11.43
C VAL A 392 22.01 18.54 -10.42
N SER A 393 23.29 18.62 -10.81
CA SER A 393 24.37 19.27 -10.09
C SER A 393 25.54 19.51 -11.04
N ASP A 394 26.27 20.60 -10.83
CA ASP A 394 27.59 20.83 -11.41
C ASP A 394 28.60 20.01 -10.57
N ILE A 395 28.82 18.74 -10.94
CA ILE A 395 29.66 17.80 -10.17
C ILE A 395 31.12 18.26 -10.22
N ARG A 396 31.56 18.78 -11.38
CA ARG A 396 32.89 19.36 -11.54
C ARG A 396 32.81 20.86 -11.81
N PRO A 397 32.94 21.69 -10.75
CA PRO A 397 32.61 23.11 -10.82
C PRO A 397 33.19 23.87 -12.02
N GLY A 398 32.31 24.61 -12.71
CA GLY A 398 32.66 25.49 -13.83
C GLY A 398 32.64 24.79 -15.19
N SER A 399 33.48 25.23 -16.13
CA SER A 399 33.42 24.77 -17.53
C SER A 399 34.10 23.43 -17.80
N LYS A 400 34.42 22.64 -16.77
CA LYS A 400 35.12 21.37 -16.90
C LYS A 400 34.12 20.22 -16.83
N ASP A 401 34.35 19.18 -17.61
CA ASP A 401 33.44 18.04 -17.65
C ASP A 401 33.62 17.09 -16.45
N SER A 402 32.52 16.71 -15.81
CA SER A 402 32.48 15.52 -14.93
C SER A 402 32.28 14.21 -15.69
N ILE A 403 31.85 14.29 -16.96
CA ILE A 403 31.63 13.15 -17.88
C ILE A 403 30.76 12.03 -17.26
N PRO A 404 29.49 12.30 -16.87
CA PRO A 404 28.61 11.25 -16.36
C PRO A 404 28.40 10.13 -17.39
N GLY A 405 28.66 8.88 -17.00
CA GLY A 405 28.52 7.75 -17.92
C GLY A 405 28.20 6.44 -17.21
N ASN A 406 27.88 5.40 -17.99
CA ASN A 406 27.47 4.08 -17.48
C ASN A 406 26.26 4.14 -16.54
N LEU A 407 25.27 4.99 -16.84
CA LEU A 407 24.08 5.15 -16.03
C LEU A 407 23.34 3.81 -15.88
N LYS A 408 23.04 3.42 -14.64
CA LYS A 408 22.36 2.17 -14.32
C LYS A 408 21.44 2.35 -13.11
N VAL A 409 20.17 1.99 -13.29
CA VAL A 409 19.21 1.97 -12.18
C VAL A 409 19.30 0.65 -11.42
N VAL A 410 19.31 0.74 -10.08
CA VAL A 410 19.12 -0.38 -9.15
C VAL A 410 18.14 0.09 -8.06
N GLY A 411 16.96 -0.51 -8.02
CA GLY A 411 15.88 -0.06 -7.13
C GLY A 411 15.54 1.43 -7.37
N SER A 412 15.57 2.22 -6.31
CA SER A 412 15.32 3.67 -6.33
C SER A 412 16.59 4.53 -6.48
N THR A 413 17.71 3.94 -6.91
CA THR A 413 18.99 4.62 -7.04
C THR A 413 19.50 4.51 -8.47
N LEU A 414 19.89 5.65 -9.04
CA LEU A 414 20.67 5.72 -10.27
C LEU A 414 22.15 5.74 -9.91
N TYR A 415 22.90 4.75 -10.37
CA TYR A 415 24.36 4.70 -10.31
C TYR A 415 24.95 5.17 -11.62
N PHE A 416 26.10 5.82 -11.56
CA PHE A 416 26.83 6.30 -12.73
C PHE A 416 28.29 6.55 -12.36
N THR A 417 29.10 6.84 -13.36
CA THR A 417 30.50 7.26 -13.18
C THR A 417 30.65 8.74 -13.45
N ALA A 418 31.43 9.45 -12.65
CA ALA A 418 31.75 10.86 -12.86
C ALA A 418 33.08 11.24 -12.17
N ASP A 419 33.66 12.37 -12.59
CA ASP A 419 34.88 12.97 -12.04
C ASP A 419 34.59 14.37 -11.49
N ASP A 420 34.76 14.58 -10.18
CA ASP A 420 34.59 15.89 -9.54
C ASP A 420 35.85 16.78 -9.59
N GLY A 421 36.93 16.28 -10.20
CA GLY A 421 38.23 16.92 -10.27
C GLY A 421 39.07 16.81 -9.00
N VAL A 422 38.60 16.09 -7.97
CA VAL A 422 39.29 15.87 -6.69
C VAL A 422 39.58 14.37 -6.48
N ASN A 423 38.58 13.52 -6.68
CA ASN A 423 38.62 12.08 -6.43
C ASN A 423 38.81 11.24 -7.70
N GLY A 424 39.05 11.91 -8.84
CA GLY A 424 39.08 11.23 -10.14
C GLY A 424 37.73 10.64 -10.53
N ARG A 425 37.73 9.75 -11.53
CA ARG A 425 36.54 9.11 -12.08
C ARG A 425 36.13 7.89 -11.26
N GLU A 426 35.08 8.07 -10.46
CA GLU A 426 34.60 7.14 -9.44
C GLU A 426 33.13 6.74 -9.64
N LEU A 427 32.60 5.91 -8.73
CA LEU A 427 31.19 5.52 -8.68
C LEU A 427 30.37 6.57 -7.91
N TRP A 428 29.36 7.12 -8.57
CA TRP A 428 28.44 8.10 -8.04
C TRP A 428 27.01 7.56 -8.06
N ALA A 429 26.15 8.15 -7.22
CA ALA A 429 24.75 7.79 -7.17
C ALA A 429 23.82 9.00 -6.96
N VAL A 430 22.59 8.86 -7.44
CA VAL A 430 21.45 9.70 -7.09
C VAL A 430 20.33 8.78 -6.60
N SER A 431 19.88 8.95 -5.36
CA SER A 431 18.74 8.20 -4.82
C SER A 431 17.48 9.03 -4.79
N THR A 432 16.39 8.49 -5.32
CA THR A 432 15.06 9.10 -5.29
C THR A 432 14.26 8.62 -4.07
N PRO A 433 13.40 9.48 -3.48
CA PRO A 433 12.54 9.06 -2.37
C PRO A 433 11.58 7.94 -2.79
N THR A 434 11.21 7.08 -1.83
CA THR A 434 10.14 6.10 -2.00
C THR A 434 8.98 6.39 -1.06
N LEU A 435 7.76 6.09 -1.49
CA LEU A 435 6.52 6.31 -0.73
C LEU A 435 5.71 5.01 -0.61
N ALA A 436 5.25 4.71 0.60
CA ALA A 436 4.41 3.56 0.88
C ALA A 436 3.28 3.95 1.85
N ILE A 437 2.06 3.48 1.61
CA ILE A 437 0.94 3.63 2.56
C ILE A 437 0.67 2.34 3.32
N ALA A 438 0.29 2.46 4.59
CA ALA A 438 -0.20 1.36 5.42
C ALA A 438 -1.38 1.82 6.29
N ALA A 439 -2.36 0.93 6.49
CA ALA A 439 -3.42 1.14 7.47
C ALA A 439 -2.84 1.07 8.89
N THR A 440 -3.13 2.07 9.73
CA THR A 440 -2.61 2.13 11.11
C THR A 440 -3.71 2.07 12.15
N ASN A 441 -4.86 2.70 11.89
CA ASN A 441 -6.10 2.48 12.65
C ASN A 441 -7.28 2.61 11.69
N ALA A 442 -7.54 1.57 10.90
CA ALA A 442 -8.51 1.61 9.81
C ALA A 442 -9.46 0.40 9.77
N ASN A 443 -9.60 -0.33 10.87
CA ASN A 443 -10.59 -1.40 11.01
C ASN A 443 -11.34 -1.17 12.31
N GLN A 444 -12.50 -0.53 12.23
CA GLN A 444 -13.23 0.01 13.37
C GLN A 444 -14.73 0.07 13.03
N THR A 445 -15.58 0.09 14.05
CA THR A 445 -16.99 0.44 13.87
C THR A 445 -17.16 1.93 13.55
N GLU A 446 -18.29 2.36 13.01
CA GLU A 446 -18.53 3.79 12.70
C GLU A 446 -19.29 4.54 13.80
N GLY A 447 -20.10 3.84 14.58
CA GLY A 447 -20.92 4.36 15.67
C GLY A 447 -22.17 5.10 15.22
N ASN A 448 -23.11 5.30 16.15
CA ASN A 448 -24.46 5.79 15.84
C ASN A 448 -24.59 7.19 15.17
N ARG A 449 -23.61 8.09 15.38
CA ARG A 449 -23.66 9.50 14.91
C ARG A 449 -22.26 10.12 14.83
N GLY A 450 -22.15 11.19 14.04
CA GLY A 450 -20.95 12.03 13.99
C GLY A 450 -19.93 11.46 13.02
N SER A 451 -18.65 11.49 13.36
CA SER A 451 -17.61 10.91 12.51
C SER A 451 -16.50 10.25 13.30
N LYS A 452 -15.99 9.12 12.81
CA LYS A 452 -14.84 8.42 13.37
C LYS A 452 -13.64 8.48 12.44
N ALA A 453 -12.46 8.70 13.02
CA ALA A 453 -11.22 8.86 12.28
C ALA A 453 -10.56 7.50 11.97
N PHE A 454 -10.47 7.18 10.68
CA PHE A 454 -9.69 6.07 10.14
C PHE A 454 -8.35 6.62 9.67
N THR A 455 -7.24 6.04 10.15
CA THR A 455 -5.91 6.58 9.88
C THR A 455 -5.03 5.62 9.09
N PHE A 456 -4.27 6.21 8.18
CA PHE A 456 -3.31 5.55 7.32
C PHE A 456 -1.99 6.32 7.37
N THR A 457 -0.89 5.62 7.58
CA THR A 457 0.44 6.24 7.58
C THR A 457 1.07 6.10 6.21
N VAL A 458 1.47 7.24 5.63
CA VAL A 458 2.33 7.31 4.46
C VAL A 458 3.76 7.46 4.94
N THR A 459 4.62 6.51 4.60
CA THR A 459 6.04 6.51 4.92
C THR A 459 6.86 6.95 3.71
N ARG A 460 7.81 7.86 3.93
CA ARG A 460 8.84 8.26 2.98
C ARG A 460 10.19 7.69 3.38
N SER A 461 10.89 7.05 2.45
CA SER A 461 12.17 6.37 2.68
C SER A 461 13.23 6.69 1.62
N VAL A 462 14.44 6.16 1.81
CA VAL A 462 15.63 6.29 0.95
C VAL A 462 16.24 7.70 0.90
N ASN A 463 15.44 8.74 0.67
CA ASN A 463 15.90 10.13 0.64
C ASN A 463 14.84 11.05 1.24
N THR A 464 15.23 11.84 2.25
CA THR A 464 14.35 12.79 2.95
C THR A 464 14.81 14.24 2.84
N THR A 465 15.86 14.57 2.09
CA THR A 465 16.48 15.90 2.11
C THR A 465 15.71 16.97 1.35
N GLY A 466 14.69 16.59 0.56
CA GLY A 466 13.82 17.50 -0.19
C GLY A 466 12.37 17.49 0.25
N THR A 467 11.51 18.16 -0.52
CA THR A 467 10.05 18.06 -0.38
C THR A 467 9.49 17.00 -1.32
N ASN A 468 8.38 16.36 -0.94
CA ASN A 468 7.61 15.48 -1.82
C ASN A 468 6.12 15.61 -1.51
N ASN A 469 5.31 15.78 -2.53
CA ASN A 469 3.86 15.68 -2.45
C ASN A 469 3.38 14.40 -3.11
N VAL A 470 2.30 13.83 -2.60
CA VAL A 470 1.58 12.68 -3.18
C VAL A 470 0.08 12.87 -3.00
N ASN A 471 -0.69 12.61 -4.06
CA ASN A 471 -2.15 12.65 -4.00
C ASN A 471 -2.65 11.36 -3.37
N TRP A 472 -3.83 11.41 -2.75
CA TRP A 472 -4.54 10.23 -2.27
C TRP A 472 -6.03 10.35 -2.56
N ALA A 473 -6.70 9.22 -2.80
CA ALA A 473 -8.14 9.16 -2.99
C ALA A 473 -8.71 7.85 -2.42
N VAL A 474 -9.92 7.92 -1.89
CA VAL A 474 -10.71 6.78 -1.40
C VAL A 474 -11.59 6.24 -2.53
N THR A 475 -11.68 4.92 -2.62
CA THR A 475 -12.65 4.20 -3.46
C THR A 475 -13.21 3.02 -2.68
N GLY A 476 -14.52 2.74 -2.78
CA GLY A 476 -15.11 1.51 -2.25
C GLY A 476 -14.46 0.26 -2.83
N SER A 477 -14.34 -0.80 -2.03
CA SER A 477 -13.69 -2.05 -2.44
C SER A 477 -14.31 -3.28 -1.77
N GLY A 478 -13.94 -4.49 -2.21
CA GLY A 478 -14.48 -5.73 -1.65
C GLY A 478 -15.90 -6.08 -2.11
N SER A 479 -16.57 -6.95 -1.36
CA SER A 479 -17.92 -7.44 -1.67
C SER A 479 -19.03 -6.45 -1.29
N ASN A 480 -18.80 -5.68 -0.23
CA ASN A 480 -19.66 -4.59 0.22
C ASN A 480 -18.80 -3.32 0.20
N PRO A 481 -18.78 -2.60 -0.93
CA PRO A 481 -17.94 -1.42 -1.08
C PRO A 481 -18.59 -0.22 -0.41
N ALA A 482 -17.86 0.41 0.50
CA ALA A 482 -18.27 1.71 1.04
C ALA A 482 -18.45 2.70 -0.11
N ASN A 483 -19.56 3.42 -0.07
CA ASN A 483 -19.98 4.40 -1.05
C ASN A 483 -19.80 5.84 -0.49
N ALA A 484 -20.50 6.81 -1.05
CA ALA A 484 -20.31 8.21 -0.67
C ALA A 484 -21.05 8.59 0.62
N THR A 485 -22.11 7.87 0.99
CA THR A 485 -22.93 8.15 2.19
C THR A 485 -22.20 7.91 3.50
N ASP A 486 -21.25 6.97 3.49
CA ASP A 486 -20.51 6.52 4.68
C ASP A 486 -19.35 7.48 5.01
N PHE A 487 -19.22 8.59 4.25
CA PHE A 487 -18.23 9.62 4.48
C PHE A 487 -18.86 11.00 4.59
N ILE A 488 -18.21 11.83 5.40
CA ILE A 488 -18.68 13.19 5.69
C ILE A 488 -18.88 14.00 4.41
N GLY A 489 -20.11 14.51 4.26
CA GLY A 489 -20.50 15.35 3.13
C GLY A 489 -21.01 14.58 1.90
N GLY A 490 -21.19 13.25 1.99
CA GLY A 490 -21.77 12.47 0.91
C GLY A 490 -20.83 12.31 -0.28
N LEU A 491 -19.51 12.29 -0.05
CA LEU A 491 -18.47 12.27 -1.08
C LEU A 491 -17.29 11.38 -0.66
N LEU A 492 -16.72 10.63 -1.61
CA LEU A 492 -15.50 9.85 -1.37
C LEU A 492 -14.30 10.78 -1.08
N PRO A 493 -13.62 10.65 0.07
CA PRO A 493 -12.53 11.56 0.46
C PRO A 493 -11.30 11.47 -0.45
N SER A 494 -10.64 12.61 -0.65
CA SER A 494 -9.36 12.70 -1.37
C SER A 494 -8.54 13.90 -0.91
N GLY A 495 -7.25 13.93 -1.23
CA GLY A 495 -6.39 15.05 -0.86
C GLY A 495 -4.94 14.90 -1.32
N VAL A 496 -4.06 15.71 -0.72
CA VAL A 496 -2.62 15.71 -0.97
C VAL A 496 -1.88 15.63 0.37
N VAL A 497 -0.89 14.75 0.44
CA VAL A 497 0.08 14.69 1.54
C VAL A 497 1.37 15.35 1.08
N SER A 498 1.90 16.27 1.88
CA SER A 498 3.14 17.01 1.60
C SER A 498 4.18 16.75 2.68
N PHE A 499 5.35 16.27 2.28
CA PHE A 499 6.53 16.09 3.13
C PHE A 499 7.48 17.28 3.00
N ALA A 500 7.84 17.88 4.12
CA ALA A 500 8.94 18.84 4.24
C ALA A 500 10.31 18.11 4.30
N PRO A 501 11.44 18.81 4.12
CA PRO A 501 12.75 18.22 4.32
C PRO A 501 12.87 17.58 5.72
N GLY A 502 13.43 16.37 5.78
CA GLY A 502 13.63 15.59 7.00
C GLY A 502 12.44 14.71 7.42
N GLU A 503 11.22 14.96 6.94
CA GLU A 503 10.04 14.20 7.37
C GLU A 503 10.00 12.79 6.75
N SER A 504 9.83 11.75 7.58
CA SER A 504 9.81 10.36 7.13
C SER A 504 8.41 9.74 7.13
N SER A 505 7.41 10.39 7.74
CA SER A 505 6.03 9.90 7.74
C SER A 505 5.01 11.03 7.84
N LYS A 506 3.82 10.76 7.31
CA LYS A 506 2.61 11.58 7.42
C LYS A 506 1.39 10.70 7.62
N VAL A 507 0.36 11.24 8.24
CA VAL A 507 -0.91 10.53 8.44
C VAL A 507 -1.96 11.10 7.50
N ILE A 508 -2.68 10.22 6.81
CA ILE A 508 -3.95 10.49 6.16
C ILE A 508 -5.05 10.11 7.15
N THR A 509 -6.00 11.01 7.35
CA THR A 509 -7.20 10.76 8.15
C THR A 509 -8.42 10.77 7.23
N VAL A 510 -9.14 9.66 7.21
CA VAL A 510 -10.43 9.48 6.53
C VAL A 510 -11.49 9.47 7.61
N ASN A 511 -12.40 10.44 7.60
CA ASN A 511 -13.49 10.50 8.57
C ASN A 511 -14.71 9.76 8.01
N VAL A 512 -15.01 8.61 8.61
CA VAL A 512 -16.21 7.81 8.32
C VAL A 512 -17.37 8.41 9.09
N GLN A 513 -18.52 8.59 8.44
CA GLN A 513 -19.72 9.14 9.02
C GLN A 513 -20.47 8.01 9.72
N GLY A 514 -20.76 8.18 11.01
CA GLY A 514 -21.53 7.19 11.75
C GLY A 514 -23.03 7.42 11.59
N ASP A 515 -23.79 6.34 11.42
CA ASP A 515 -25.25 6.35 11.43
C ASP A 515 -25.86 5.13 12.14
N THR A 516 -27.14 4.85 11.92
CA THR A 516 -27.89 3.77 12.61
C THR A 516 -28.49 2.77 11.63
N THR A 517 -27.98 2.75 10.40
CA THR A 517 -28.45 1.93 9.30
C THR A 517 -27.75 0.60 9.36
N VAL A 518 -28.53 -0.48 9.41
CA VAL A 518 -27.94 -1.82 9.41
C VAL A 518 -27.35 -2.12 8.04
N GLU A 519 -26.04 -2.23 8.01
CA GLU A 519 -25.26 -2.51 6.81
C GLU A 519 -24.32 -3.72 7.05
N PRO A 520 -23.89 -4.44 6.01
CA PRO A 520 -22.80 -5.39 6.19
C PRO A 520 -21.48 -4.65 6.44
N ASN A 521 -20.47 -5.31 7.01
CA ASN A 521 -19.12 -4.74 7.04
C ASN A 521 -18.67 -4.34 5.63
N GLU A 522 -18.21 -3.10 5.50
CA GLU A 522 -17.84 -2.50 4.23
C GLU A 522 -16.34 -2.22 4.14
N ASN A 523 -15.80 -2.24 2.92
CA ASN A 523 -14.40 -1.94 2.68
C ASN A 523 -14.22 -0.73 1.76
N PHE A 524 -13.15 0.01 2.02
CA PHE A 524 -12.64 1.04 1.12
C PHE A 524 -11.12 0.96 0.99
N THR A 525 -10.59 1.48 -0.11
CA THR A 525 -9.15 1.52 -0.37
C THR A 525 -8.69 2.95 -0.55
N VAL A 526 -7.65 3.34 0.19
CA VAL A 526 -6.91 4.59 -0.01
C VAL A 526 -5.79 4.33 -1.00
N THR A 527 -5.79 5.06 -2.12
CA THR A 527 -4.81 4.91 -3.20
C THR A 527 -3.94 6.15 -3.33
N LEU A 528 -2.62 6.00 -3.24
CA LEU A 528 -1.63 7.04 -3.53
C LEU A 528 -1.41 7.19 -5.05
N SER A 529 -1.25 8.43 -5.51
CA SER A 529 -0.96 8.74 -6.92
C SER A 529 -0.16 10.04 -7.07
N ASN A 530 0.35 10.29 -8.29
CA ASN A 530 0.98 11.58 -8.66
C ASN A 530 2.08 12.06 -7.71
N ALA A 531 2.96 11.15 -7.28
CA ALA A 531 4.11 11.50 -6.48
C ALA A 531 5.02 12.48 -7.24
N THR A 532 5.46 13.53 -6.55
CA THR A 532 6.25 14.63 -7.12
C THR A 532 7.74 14.51 -6.79
N ASN A 533 8.57 15.28 -7.50
CA ASN A 533 10.02 15.35 -7.30
C ASN A 533 10.74 13.99 -7.46
N GLY A 534 10.27 13.18 -8.41
CA GLY A 534 10.87 11.88 -8.76
C GLY A 534 10.63 10.78 -7.73
N ALA A 535 9.77 10.99 -6.73
CA ALA A 535 9.45 9.95 -5.77
C ALA A 535 8.70 8.78 -6.43
N THR A 536 9.08 7.56 -6.07
CA THR A 536 8.43 6.33 -6.55
C THR A 536 7.49 5.79 -5.48
N ILE A 537 6.26 5.45 -5.85
CA ILE A 537 5.31 4.80 -4.95
C ILE A 537 5.59 3.29 -4.96
N THR A 538 6.07 2.75 -3.84
CA THR A 538 6.40 1.32 -3.70
C THR A 538 5.22 0.50 -3.18
N THR A 539 4.35 1.12 -2.37
CA THR A 539 3.06 0.55 -1.95
C THR A 539 1.98 1.60 -2.16
N ALA A 540 1.14 1.39 -3.18
CA ALA A 540 0.17 2.40 -3.60
C ALA A 540 -1.15 2.37 -2.83
N THR A 541 -1.51 1.26 -2.20
CA THR A 541 -2.86 1.08 -1.65
C THR A 541 -2.84 0.53 -0.23
N ALA A 542 -3.76 1.01 0.60
CA ALA A 542 -4.11 0.40 1.89
C ALA A 542 -5.63 0.36 2.06
N THR A 543 -6.13 -0.70 2.70
CA THR A 543 -7.58 -0.94 2.88
C THR A 543 -8.01 -0.55 4.29
N GLY A 544 -9.18 0.10 4.39
CA GLY A 544 -9.93 0.25 5.63
C GLY A 544 -11.22 -0.57 5.59
N THR A 545 -11.69 -0.98 6.76
CA THR A 545 -12.91 -1.75 6.98
C THR A 545 -13.80 -1.04 7.99
N ILE A 546 -14.97 -0.62 7.53
CA ILE A 546 -16.05 -0.10 8.37
C ILE A 546 -16.79 -1.32 8.92
N GLN A 547 -16.74 -1.50 10.24
CA GLN A 547 -17.46 -2.58 10.90
C GLN A 547 -18.85 -2.11 11.26
N ASN A 548 -19.86 -2.90 10.93
CA ASN A 548 -21.22 -2.61 11.31
C ASN A 548 -21.42 -2.87 12.81
N ASP A 549 -21.87 -1.84 13.52
CA ASP A 549 -22.31 -1.87 14.92
C ASP A 549 -23.84 -1.70 15.09
N ASP A 550 -24.60 -1.78 13.99
CA ASP A 550 -26.06 -1.73 14.03
C ASP A 550 -26.71 -3.11 13.85
N PHE A 551 -27.77 -3.36 14.61
CA PHE A 551 -28.42 -4.66 14.69
C PHE A 551 -29.93 -4.53 14.47
N ILE A 552 -30.46 -5.42 13.63
CA ILE A 552 -31.90 -5.61 13.46
C ILE A 552 -32.26 -7.07 13.71
N GLY A 553 -33.26 -7.29 14.56
CA GLY A 553 -33.86 -8.58 14.85
C GLY A 553 -34.78 -9.06 13.74
N THR A 554 -35.52 -10.11 14.05
CA THR A 554 -36.55 -10.73 13.24
C THR A 554 -37.93 -10.44 13.83
N SER A 555 -39.01 -11.01 13.28
CA SER A 555 -40.34 -10.88 13.88
C SER A 555 -40.61 -11.90 15.00
N GLY A 556 -39.56 -12.47 15.60
CA GLY A 556 -39.65 -13.47 16.66
C GLY A 556 -38.73 -13.07 17.82
N PRO A 557 -38.70 -13.85 18.92
CA PRO A 557 -37.86 -13.53 20.06
C PRO A 557 -36.36 -13.54 19.71
N ASP A 558 -35.71 -12.40 19.86
CA ASP A 558 -34.31 -12.18 19.52
C ASP A 558 -33.46 -11.79 20.73
N THR A 559 -32.15 -11.99 20.62
CA THR A 559 -31.17 -11.48 21.58
C THR A 559 -30.15 -10.66 20.83
N LEU A 560 -30.27 -9.34 20.97
CA LEU A 560 -29.41 -8.34 20.35
C LEU A 560 -28.33 -7.92 21.36
N VAL A 561 -27.08 -8.15 21.00
CA VAL A 561 -25.94 -7.93 21.89
C VAL A 561 -25.09 -6.81 21.33
N GLY A 562 -25.10 -5.65 22.00
CA GLY A 562 -24.24 -4.52 21.64
C GLY A 562 -22.76 -4.89 21.69
N THR A 563 -21.99 -4.34 20.76
CA THR A 563 -20.53 -4.41 20.74
C THR A 563 -19.94 -3.40 21.74
N PRO A 564 -18.61 -3.30 21.89
CA PRO A 564 -18.01 -2.18 22.60
C PRO A 564 -18.11 -0.89 21.77
N GLY A 565 -18.90 0.07 22.22
CA GLY A 565 -19.14 1.32 21.51
C GLY A 565 -20.62 1.68 21.53
N ALA A 566 -21.03 2.67 20.74
CA ALA A 566 -22.42 3.03 20.61
C ALA A 566 -23.07 2.18 19.51
N ASP A 567 -23.96 1.26 19.87
CA ASP A 567 -24.70 0.42 18.91
C ASP A 567 -26.16 0.88 18.74
N ALA A 568 -26.78 0.72 17.57
CA ALA A 568 -28.23 0.80 17.43
C ALA A 568 -28.83 -0.60 17.32
N MET A 569 -29.76 -0.95 18.22
CA MET A 569 -30.39 -2.27 18.26
C MET A 569 -31.90 -2.14 18.09
N THR A 570 -32.45 -2.76 17.05
CA THR A 570 -33.89 -2.76 16.73
C THR A 570 -34.44 -4.19 16.73
N GLY A 571 -35.33 -4.53 17.66
CA GLY A 571 -35.87 -5.88 17.86
C GLY A 571 -36.92 -6.28 16.84
N LEU A 572 -37.80 -5.34 16.48
CA LEU A 572 -39.06 -5.57 15.75
C LEU A 572 -40.07 -6.32 16.64
N ALA A 573 -41.04 -7.02 16.05
CA ALA A 573 -42.00 -7.81 16.81
C ALA A 573 -41.33 -9.04 17.45
N GLY A 574 -41.68 -9.38 18.68
CA GLY A 574 -41.01 -10.44 19.42
C GLY A 574 -40.94 -10.12 20.90
N ASN A 575 -40.44 -11.06 21.70
CA ASN A 575 -40.05 -10.73 23.07
C ASN A 575 -38.53 -10.74 23.08
N ASP A 576 -37.95 -9.57 22.89
CA ASP A 576 -36.56 -9.38 22.56
C ASP A 576 -35.73 -9.05 23.79
N THR A 577 -34.45 -9.34 23.71
CA THR A 577 -33.48 -9.04 24.77
C THR A 577 -32.32 -8.23 24.22
N TYR A 578 -32.15 -7.03 24.76
CA TYR A 578 -31.08 -6.09 24.40
C TYR A 578 -29.99 -6.11 25.46
N THR A 579 -28.74 -6.32 25.06
CA THR A 579 -27.60 -6.17 25.97
C THR A 579 -26.98 -4.80 25.78
N VAL A 580 -27.04 -3.95 26.80
CA VAL A 580 -26.55 -2.57 26.77
C VAL A 580 -25.34 -2.43 27.68
N ASN A 581 -24.22 -2.00 27.10
CA ASN A 581 -22.93 -1.92 27.78
C ASN A 581 -22.26 -0.54 27.66
N ASP A 582 -22.71 0.31 26.74
CA ASP A 582 -22.22 1.68 26.54
C ASP A 582 -23.36 2.71 26.65
N ALA A 583 -23.03 3.91 27.09
CA ALA A 583 -24.02 4.97 27.23
C ALA A 583 -24.54 5.50 25.87
N GLY A 584 -23.83 5.21 24.79
CA GLY A 584 -24.23 5.51 23.42
C GLY A 584 -25.18 4.48 22.79
N ASP A 585 -25.41 3.33 23.44
CA ASP A 585 -26.31 2.29 22.94
C ASP A 585 -27.74 2.79 22.83
N LEU A 586 -28.36 2.53 21.68
CA LEU A 586 -29.72 2.92 21.36
C LEU A 586 -30.59 1.69 21.16
N VAL A 587 -31.50 1.44 22.10
CA VAL A 587 -32.54 0.42 21.99
C VAL A 587 -33.77 1.06 21.31
N ILE A 588 -34.19 0.49 20.19
CA ILE A 588 -35.27 1.00 19.35
C ILE A 588 -36.41 -0.02 19.35
N GLU A 589 -37.53 0.38 19.97
CA GLU A 589 -38.73 -0.43 20.07
C GLU A 589 -39.98 0.32 19.62
N ALA A 590 -40.88 -0.36 18.90
CA ALA A 590 -42.17 0.20 18.53
C ALA A 590 -43.30 -0.30 19.44
N LEU A 591 -44.42 0.42 19.40
CA LEU A 591 -45.54 0.16 20.29
C LEU A 591 -46.24 -1.16 19.93
N ASN A 592 -46.45 -2.02 20.93
CA ASN A 592 -47.10 -3.34 20.83
C ASN A 592 -46.30 -4.38 20.04
N GLU A 593 -44.98 -4.33 20.07
CA GLU A 593 -44.12 -5.29 19.38
C GLU A 593 -43.74 -6.51 20.23
N GLY A 594 -43.83 -6.42 21.56
CA GLY A 594 -43.99 -7.57 22.43
C GLY A 594 -43.76 -7.26 23.90
N THR A 595 -42.87 -8.01 24.55
CA THR A 595 -42.51 -7.77 25.95
C THR A 595 -41.01 -7.92 26.09
N ASP A 596 -40.33 -6.79 26.11
CA ASP A 596 -38.92 -6.71 25.77
C ASP A 596 -38.07 -6.43 27.01
N THR A 597 -36.82 -6.89 26.98
CA THR A 597 -35.92 -6.84 28.13
C THR A 597 -34.61 -6.16 27.78
N VAL A 598 -34.25 -5.12 28.50
CA VAL A 598 -32.89 -4.59 28.50
C VAL A 598 -32.09 -5.24 29.63
N GLN A 599 -30.95 -5.85 29.29
CA GLN A 599 -29.91 -6.27 30.21
C GLN A 599 -28.78 -5.24 30.18
N ALA A 600 -28.66 -4.42 31.23
CA ALA A 600 -27.69 -3.33 31.27
C ALA A 600 -26.55 -3.61 32.25
N SER A 601 -25.30 -3.39 31.82
CA SER A 601 -24.12 -3.38 32.72
C SER A 601 -23.70 -1.97 33.15
N ILE A 602 -24.54 -0.97 32.85
CA ILE A 602 -24.35 0.45 33.15
C ILE A 602 -25.61 1.02 33.83
N PHE A 603 -25.54 2.28 34.28
CA PHE A 603 -26.74 3.04 34.63
C PHE A 603 -27.64 3.14 33.41
N TYR A 604 -28.93 2.81 33.55
CA TYR A 604 -29.82 2.77 32.39
C TYR A 604 -31.23 3.24 32.70
N THR A 605 -31.81 3.97 31.74
CA THR A 605 -33.21 4.36 31.72
C THR A 605 -33.86 3.70 30.53
N LEU A 606 -34.94 2.94 30.74
CA LEU A 606 -35.63 2.28 29.65
C LEU A 606 -36.15 3.31 28.64
N PRO A 607 -35.92 3.09 27.32
CA PRO A 607 -36.60 3.89 26.31
C PRO A 607 -38.09 3.56 26.29
N ASN A 608 -38.89 4.33 25.55
CA ASN A 608 -40.31 4.02 25.38
C ASN A 608 -40.49 2.60 24.80
N ASN A 609 -41.63 1.97 25.11
CA ASN A 609 -42.03 0.66 24.57
C ASN A 609 -41.22 -0.55 25.06
N VAL A 610 -40.30 -0.38 26.01
CA VAL A 610 -39.60 -1.51 26.65
C VAL A 610 -40.17 -1.77 28.04
N GLU A 611 -40.48 -3.02 28.37
CA GLU A 611 -41.16 -3.38 29.62
C GLU A 611 -40.19 -3.77 30.74
N ASN A 612 -39.06 -4.43 30.44
CA ASN A 612 -38.22 -5.04 31.48
C ASN A 612 -36.79 -4.49 31.48
N LEU A 613 -36.26 -4.23 32.68
CA LEU A 613 -34.85 -3.88 32.90
C LEU A 613 -34.22 -4.87 33.88
N LEU A 614 -33.10 -5.47 33.49
CA LEU A 614 -32.24 -6.28 34.32
C LEU A 614 -30.86 -5.63 34.40
N LEU A 615 -30.50 -5.12 35.57
CA LEU A 615 -29.13 -4.70 35.84
C LEU A 615 -28.25 -5.93 36.05
N THR A 616 -27.10 -5.95 35.40
CA THR A 616 -26.14 -7.04 35.44
C THR A 616 -24.83 -6.62 36.11
N GLY A 617 -23.89 -7.55 36.30
CA GLY A 617 -22.64 -7.29 37.01
C GLY A 617 -22.82 -7.12 38.52
N THR A 618 -21.85 -6.48 39.17
CA THR A 618 -21.81 -6.30 40.63
C THR A 618 -21.61 -4.85 41.06
N GLY A 619 -21.68 -3.92 40.11
CA GLY A 619 -21.52 -2.48 40.38
C GLY A 619 -22.78 -1.87 40.99
N ASN A 620 -22.63 -0.74 41.68
CA ASN A 620 -23.74 0.06 42.21
C ASN A 620 -24.41 0.82 41.07
N LEU A 621 -25.21 0.12 40.26
CA LEU A 621 -25.89 0.64 39.08
C LEU A 621 -27.30 1.14 39.45
N ASN A 622 -27.84 2.07 38.67
CA ASN A 622 -29.20 2.59 38.86
C ASN A 622 -30.03 2.26 37.63
N GLY A 623 -31.31 1.96 37.88
CA GLY A 623 -32.30 1.64 36.87
C GLY A 623 -33.47 2.60 36.94
N THR A 624 -33.94 3.08 35.80
CA THR A 624 -35.16 3.89 35.71
C THR A 624 -36.07 3.31 34.63
N GLY A 625 -37.35 3.15 34.93
CA GLY A 625 -38.38 2.72 33.98
C GLY A 625 -38.82 3.85 33.05
N ASN A 626 -39.94 3.62 32.38
CA ASN A 626 -40.60 4.54 31.46
C ASN A 626 -42.06 4.78 31.92
N ALA A 627 -43.01 4.94 30.99
CA ALA A 627 -44.42 5.18 31.31
C ALA A 627 -45.29 3.90 31.31
N LEU A 628 -44.67 2.73 31.12
CA LEU A 628 -45.32 1.42 31.08
C LEU A 628 -45.27 0.73 32.44
N ASN A 629 -45.91 -0.42 32.55
CA ASN A 629 -45.81 -1.27 33.73
C ASN A 629 -44.48 -2.04 33.68
N ASN A 630 -43.43 -1.48 34.25
CA ASN A 630 -42.08 -2.02 34.12
C ASN A 630 -41.76 -3.11 35.15
N GLN A 631 -40.97 -4.12 34.74
CA GLN A 631 -40.29 -5.02 35.68
C GLN A 631 -38.80 -4.67 35.74
N ILE A 632 -38.37 -4.09 36.85
CA ILE A 632 -36.98 -3.65 37.05
C ILE A 632 -36.33 -4.50 38.12
N LYS A 633 -35.26 -5.20 37.74
CA LYS A 633 -34.46 -6.03 38.62
C LYS A 633 -33.03 -5.51 38.72
N GLY A 634 -32.60 -5.17 39.92
CA GLY A 634 -31.24 -4.82 40.28
C GLY A 634 -30.28 -6.01 40.25
N ASN A 635 -29.01 -5.71 40.52
CA ASN A 635 -27.91 -6.66 40.55
C ASN A 635 -27.50 -6.96 42.01
N SER A 636 -26.22 -7.26 42.24
CA SER A 636 -25.71 -7.52 43.60
C SER A 636 -25.06 -6.32 44.29
N GLY A 637 -25.06 -5.16 43.65
CA GLY A 637 -24.56 -3.91 44.19
C GLY A 637 -25.68 -3.11 44.84
N ASN A 638 -25.34 -1.94 45.39
CA ASN A 638 -26.34 -1.02 45.94
C ASN A 638 -27.01 -0.27 44.78
N ASN A 639 -28.23 -0.63 44.43
CA ASN A 639 -28.93 -0.06 43.29
C ASN A 639 -29.93 1.03 43.69
N SER A 640 -30.06 2.07 42.86
CA SER A 640 -31.20 2.99 42.93
C SER A 640 -32.18 2.69 41.82
N LEU A 641 -33.40 2.29 42.17
CA LEU A 641 -34.43 1.84 41.24
C LEU A 641 -35.65 2.76 41.29
N ASN A 642 -36.04 3.30 40.14
CA ASN A 642 -37.25 4.12 39.97
C ASN A 642 -38.13 3.51 38.87
N GLY A 643 -39.36 3.12 39.20
CA GLY A 643 -40.32 2.60 38.21
C GLY A 643 -40.77 3.65 37.19
N ALA A 644 -40.73 4.93 37.59
CA ALA A 644 -41.36 6.05 36.91
C ALA A 644 -42.90 5.94 36.92
N ALA A 645 -43.57 6.04 35.77
CA ALA A 645 -45.03 6.01 35.73
C ALA A 645 -45.51 4.64 35.25
N GLY A 646 -46.56 4.11 35.86
CA GLY A 646 -47.06 2.78 35.51
C GLY A 646 -47.42 2.02 36.77
N VAL A 647 -47.67 0.72 36.62
CA VAL A 647 -47.78 -0.22 37.74
C VAL A 647 -46.52 -1.07 37.72
N ASP A 648 -45.52 -0.65 38.48
CA ASP A 648 -44.17 -1.19 38.36
C ASP A 648 -43.89 -2.31 39.37
N THR A 649 -42.99 -3.21 38.99
CA THR A 649 -42.43 -4.23 39.88
C THR A 649 -40.92 -4.03 39.99
N LEU A 650 -40.45 -3.70 41.19
CA LEU A 650 -39.05 -3.44 41.50
C LEU A 650 -38.48 -4.57 42.39
N THR A 651 -37.34 -5.11 41.99
CA THR A 651 -36.55 -6.11 42.73
C THR A 651 -35.15 -5.57 42.94
N GLY A 652 -34.73 -5.31 44.18
CA GLY A 652 -33.41 -4.73 44.48
C GLY A 652 -32.26 -5.71 44.21
N GLY A 653 -32.45 -6.97 44.61
CA GLY A 653 -31.42 -8.00 44.57
C GLY A 653 -30.73 -8.15 45.92
N VAL A 654 -29.40 -8.14 45.92
CA VAL A 654 -28.62 -8.07 47.16
C VAL A 654 -27.88 -6.74 47.20
N GLY A 655 -27.64 -6.20 48.38
CA GLY A 655 -27.06 -4.88 48.52
C GLY A 655 -27.86 -4.06 49.52
N THR A 656 -27.54 -2.78 49.59
CA THR A 656 -28.37 -1.77 50.25
C THR A 656 -28.99 -0.93 49.14
N ASP A 657 -30.23 -1.27 48.78
CA ASP A 657 -30.90 -0.67 47.63
C ASP A 657 -31.77 0.53 48.00
N ILE A 658 -32.01 1.43 47.06
CA ILE A 658 -32.89 2.59 47.20
C ILE A 658 -34.01 2.49 46.17
N PHE A 659 -35.24 2.34 46.62
CA PHE A 659 -36.43 2.39 45.78
C PHE A 659 -37.01 3.81 45.81
N ILE A 660 -37.07 4.46 44.65
CA ILE A 660 -37.53 5.84 44.51
C ILE A 660 -39.00 5.83 44.08
N PHE A 661 -39.84 6.61 44.77
CA PHE A 661 -41.25 6.77 44.41
C PHE A 661 -41.66 8.23 44.38
N GLN A 662 -42.40 8.61 43.34
CA GLN A 662 -43.01 9.93 43.21
C GLN A 662 -44.47 9.88 43.62
N PHE A 663 -44.91 10.89 44.39
CA PHE A 663 -46.34 11.11 44.62
C PHE A 663 -47.10 11.19 43.30
N SER A 664 -48.32 10.66 43.27
CA SER A 664 -49.21 10.48 42.10
C SER A 664 -48.80 9.44 41.05
N GLN A 665 -47.58 8.88 41.07
CA GLN A 665 -47.22 7.78 40.16
C GLN A 665 -47.71 6.43 40.68
N SER A 666 -47.71 6.25 42.01
CA SER A 666 -48.06 5.00 42.66
C SER A 666 -49.18 5.23 43.68
N ILE A 667 -50.42 5.03 43.27
CA ILE A 667 -51.64 5.30 44.07
C ILE A 667 -52.45 4.01 44.25
N ALA A 668 -53.47 3.99 45.10
CA ALA A 668 -54.19 2.74 45.40
C ALA A 668 -54.78 2.01 44.16
N ALA A 669 -55.09 2.74 43.08
CA ALA A 669 -55.60 2.17 41.84
C ALA A 669 -54.49 1.67 40.88
N ALA A 670 -53.26 2.13 41.05
CA ALA A 670 -52.10 1.84 40.21
C ALA A 670 -50.85 1.92 41.09
N LEU A 671 -50.68 0.91 41.95
CA LEU A 671 -49.64 0.90 42.98
C LEU A 671 -48.46 0.04 42.53
N ASP A 672 -47.27 0.58 42.73
CA ASP A 672 -46.03 -0.13 42.49
C ASP A 672 -45.75 -1.16 43.57
N ARG A 673 -44.89 -2.12 43.24
CA ARG A 673 -44.55 -3.23 44.10
C ARG A 673 -43.04 -3.42 44.22
N VAL A 674 -42.54 -3.50 45.44
CA VAL A 674 -41.19 -3.99 45.75
C VAL A 674 -41.25 -5.45 46.17
N THR A 675 -40.36 -6.28 45.64
CA THR A 675 -40.46 -7.75 45.79
C THR A 675 -39.58 -8.41 46.84
N ASP A 676 -38.55 -7.71 47.31
CA ASP A 676 -37.49 -8.27 48.15
C ASP A 676 -36.96 -7.27 49.19
N PHE A 677 -37.77 -6.28 49.58
CA PHE A 677 -37.38 -5.21 50.50
C PHE A 677 -36.83 -5.76 51.82
N ALA A 678 -35.55 -5.53 52.10
CA ALA A 678 -34.85 -5.95 53.30
C ALA A 678 -34.74 -4.80 54.33
N ILE A 679 -35.44 -4.95 55.46
CA ILE A 679 -35.51 -3.89 56.47
C ILE A 679 -34.15 -3.69 57.13
N GLY A 680 -33.63 -2.46 57.06
CA GLY A 680 -32.38 -2.06 57.71
C GLY A 680 -31.17 -2.02 56.77
N SER A 681 -31.23 -2.70 55.62
CA SER A 681 -30.36 -2.39 54.47
C SER A 681 -31.07 -1.42 53.55
N ASP A 682 -32.20 -1.84 52.98
CA ASP A 682 -32.85 -1.15 51.86
C ASP A 682 -33.59 0.09 52.33
N LYS A 683 -33.71 1.05 51.41
CA LYS A 683 -34.28 2.36 51.64
C LYS A 683 -35.33 2.70 50.60
N ILE A 684 -36.23 3.57 51.00
CA ILE A 684 -37.22 4.23 50.18
C ILE A 684 -36.89 5.71 50.15
N ASP A 685 -36.75 6.25 48.96
CA ASP A 685 -36.62 7.69 48.72
C ASP A 685 -37.90 8.22 48.07
N LEU A 686 -38.27 9.44 48.42
CA LEU A 686 -39.56 10.01 48.08
C LEU A 686 -39.39 11.31 47.30
N LEU A 687 -40.18 11.44 46.24
CA LEU A 687 -40.28 12.64 45.42
C LEU A 687 -41.69 13.23 45.53
N SER A 688 -41.78 14.56 45.66
CA SER A 688 -43.05 15.29 45.58
C SER A 688 -43.76 15.04 44.24
N GLN A 689 -45.04 15.43 44.15
CA GLN A 689 -45.81 15.31 42.90
C GLN A 689 -45.13 16.00 41.71
N ALA A 690 -44.36 17.06 41.96
CA ALA A 690 -43.58 17.79 40.94
C ALA A 690 -42.20 17.17 40.65
N GLY A 691 -41.88 16.00 41.21
CA GLY A 691 -40.60 15.30 41.07
C GLY A 691 -39.45 15.86 41.94
N GLY A 692 -39.70 16.90 42.74
CA GLY A 692 -38.69 17.44 43.66
C GLY A 692 -38.52 16.59 44.91
N ALA A 693 -37.27 16.42 45.38
CA ALA A 693 -36.95 15.67 46.59
C ALA A 693 -37.71 16.18 47.83
N ILE A 694 -38.17 15.25 48.66
CA ILE A 694 -38.81 15.53 49.95
C ILE A 694 -38.11 14.75 51.07
N ASN A 695 -38.26 15.20 52.32
CA ASN A 695 -37.67 14.46 53.43
C ASN A 695 -38.48 13.21 53.74
N ALA A 696 -37.80 12.22 54.34
CA ALA A 696 -38.44 11.08 54.96
C ALA A 696 -39.59 11.49 55.92
N PRO A 697 -40.64 10.67 56.06
CA PRO A 697 -41.65 10.81 57.10
C PRO A 697 -41.03 10.99 58.48
N VAL A 698 -41.65 11.73 59.40
CA VAL A 698 -41.12 11.88 60.78
C VAL A 698 -41.70 10.87 61.78
N ALA A 699 -42.84 10.23 61.46
CA ALA A 699 -43.48 9.20 62.28
C ALA A 699 -44.55 8.41 61.49
N PHE A 700 -44.82 7.16 61.92
CA PHE A 700 -45.93 6.33 61.41
C PHE A 700 -47.23 6.51 62.22
N THR A 701 -48.38 6.50 61.53
CA THR A 701 -49.71 6.36 62.13
C THR A 701 -49.92 4.94 62.63
N ARG A 702 -50.34 4.79 63.89
CA ARG A 702 -50.58 3.47 64.52
C ARG A 702 -51.98 2.95 64.20
N ALA A 703 -52.07 1.66 63.87
CA ALA A 703 -53.33 0.92 63.97
C ALA A 703 -53.80 0.88 65.45
N THR A 704 -55.11 0.93 65.66
CA THR A 704 -55.73 1.01 66.99
C THR A 704 -55.46 -0.22 67.88
N ASP A 705 -54.92 -1.30 67.30
CA ASP A 705 -54.61 -2.59 67.93
C ASP A 705 -53.11 -2.93 67.98
N SER A 706 -52.21 -2.05 67.50
CA SER A 706 -50.76 -2.33 67.50
C SER A 706 -50.16 -2.17 68.91
N THR A 707 -49.63 -3.25 69.47
CA THR A 707 -49.05 -3.31 70.83
C THR A 707 -47.57 -2.90 70.91
N THR A 708 -46.96 -2.51 69.79
CA THR A 708 -45.52 -2.24 69.71
C THR A 708 -45.18 -0.76 69.90
N THR A 709 -44.12 -0.46 70.65
CA THR A 709 -43.72 0.90 71.04
C THR A 709 -42.61 1.50 70.17
N ASN A 710 -42.04 0.74 69.23
CA ASN A 710 -40.82 1.13 68.51
C ASN A 710 -41.02 1.39 67.00
N ILE A 711 -42.23 1.74 66.57
CA ILE A 711 -42.58 1.95 65.14
C ILE A 711 -41.82 3.13 64.51
N ASN A 712 -41.37 4.12 65.31
CA ASN A 712 -40.59 5.26 64.81
C ASN A 712 -39.16 4.87 64.39
N THR A 713 -38.59 3.79 64.94
CA THR A 713 -37.26 3.28 64.50
C THR A 713 -37.32 2.67 63.09
N ILE A 714 -38.52 2.31 62.61
CA ILE A 714 -38.73 1.84 61.24
C ILE A 714 -38.50 2.98 60.24
N VAL A 715 -38.88 4.22 60.59
CA VAL A 715 -38.70 5.38 59.72
C VAL A 715 -37.24 5.55 59.32
N THR A 716 -36.34 5.54 60.31
CA THR A 716 -34.89 5.65 60.08
C THR A 716 -34.29 4.45 59.35
N ASN A 717 -34.95 3.29 59.43
CA ASN A 717 -34.49 2.06 58.81
C ASN A 717 -35.03 1.86 57.39
N VAL A 718 -36.17 2.45 57.06
CA VAL A 718 -36.87 2.28 55.76
C VAL A 718 -36.67 3.47 54.85
N PHE A 719 -36.58 4.71 55.36
CA PHE A 719 -36.48 5.87 54.50
C PHE A 719 -35.06 6.44 54.47
N THR A 720 -34.73 7.02 53.33
CA THR A 720 -33.58 7.91 53.15
C THR A 720 -34.06 9.23 52.54
N ASP A 721 -33.27 10.29 52.67
CA ASP A 721 -33.44 11.49 51.83
C ASP A 721 -32.63 11.34 50.53
N ALA A 722 -32.95 12.18 49.54
CA ALA A 722 -32.47 12.10 48.16
C ALA A 722 -30.94 12.14 47.95
N ASN A 723 -30.12 12.21 49.01
CA ASN A 723 -28.66 12.16 48.93
C ASN A 723 -27.97 11.46 50.13
N GLY A 724 -28.73 10.87 51.07
CA GLY A 724 -28.20 10.47 52.37
C GLY A 724 -27.75 11.64 53.27
N ALA A 725 -28.20 12.87 52.98
CA ALA A 725 -27.90 14.11 53.70
C ALA A 725 -29.18 14.90 54.05
N THR A 726 -29.30 15.22 55.35
CA THR A 726 -30.52 15.66 56.07
C THR A 726 -30.92 17.13 55.96
N ALA A 727 -30.38 17.92 55.03
CA ALA A 727 -30.58 19.38 55.03
C ALA A 727 -31.09 19.95 53.70
N GLY A 728 -32.38 20.28 53.63
CA GLY A 728 -32.92 21.19 52.61
C GLY A 728 -34.33 20.90 52.09
N ASN A 729 -34.87 19.69 52.25
CA ASN A 729 -36.16 19.34 51.63
C ASN A 729 -37.36 19.69 52.53
N GLN A 730 -38.58 19.69 51.97
CA GLN A 730 -39.80 19.88 52.75
C GLN A 730 -40.02 18.69 53.69
N ALA A 731 -40.24 18.96 54.99
CA ALA A 731 -40.51 17.94 55.99
C ALA A 731 -41.98 17.48 55.92
N LEU A 732 -42.20 16.17 55.90
CA LEU A 732 -43.53 15.60 56.09
C LEU A 732 -43.95 15.71 57.57
N GLY A 733 -45.24 15.97 57.83
CA GLY A 733 -45.78 16.16 59.17
C GLY A 733 -45.81 14.88 60.03
N ILE A 734 -46.11 15.01 61.32
CA ILE A 734 -46.32 13.86 62.22
C ILE A 734 -47.48 13.01 61.67
N ASN A 735 -47.32 11.67 61.67
CA ASN A 735 -48.31 10.70 61.17
C ASN A 735 -48.46 10.69 59.63
N SER A 736 -47.43 11.10 58.89
CA SER A 736 -47.46 11.17 57.42
C SER A 736 -47.27 9.83 56.71
N ALA A 737 -47.04 8.72 57.42
CA ALA A 737 -46.91 7.39 56.83
C ALA A 737 -47.72 6.36 57.60
N ALA A 738 -48.21 5.32 56.93
CA ALA A 738 -48.88 4.17 57.53
C ALA A 738 -48.36 2.87 56.91
N LEU A 739 -48.18 1.84 57.73
CA LEU A 739 -47.82 0.51 57.27
C LEU A 739 -48.97 -0.43 57.60
N VAL A 740 -49.61 -0.98 56.58
CA VAL A 740 -50.85 -1.76 56.69
C VAL A 740 -50.62 -3.16 56.15
N ARG A 741 -51.27 -4.17 56.77
CA ARG A 741 -51.31 -5.53 56.25
C ARG A 741 -52.74 -5.93 55.96
N ASP A 742 -53.01 -6.38 54.74
CA ASP A 742 -54.33 -6.87 54.37
C ASP A 742 -54.58 -8.33 54.83
N ASN A 743 -55.81 -8.80 54.63
CA ASN A 743 -56.20 -10.17 55.00
C ASN A 743 -55.50 -11.26 54.17
N SER A 744 -54.89 -10.91 53.04
CA SER A 744 -54.05 -11.79 52.21
C SER A 744 -52.59 -11.82 52.63
N SER A 745 -52.23 -11.14 53.73
CA SER A 745 -50.87 -11.00 54.25
C SER A 745 -49.93 -10.13 53.40
N SER A 746 -50.44 -9.36 52.44
CA SER A 746 -49.67 -8.34 51.72
C SER A 746 -49.46 -7.11 52.58
N THR A 747 -48.28 -6.50 52.51
CA THR A 747 -47.92 -5.33 53.30
C THR A 747 -47.82 -4.10 52.40
N TYR A 748 -48.47 -3.01 52.82
CA TYR A 748 -48.55 -1.78 52.05
C TYR A 748 -48.01 -0.63 52.87
N LEU A 749 -47.14 0.16 52.25
CA LEU A 749 -46.68 1.42 52.76
C LEU A 749 -47.48 2.55 52.11
N ILE A 750 -48.15 3.35 52.93
CA ILE A 750 -48.98 4.47 52.48
C ILE A 750 -48.34 5.75 53.02
N ILE A 751 -48.02 6.70 52.15
CA ILE A 751 -47.48 8.01 52.53
C ILE A 751 -48.50 9.09 52.18
N ASN A 752 -48.87 9.87 53.19
CA ASN A 752 -49.78 11.00 53.06
C ASN A 752 -49.11 12.16 52.33
N ASP A 753 -49.81 12.75 51.37
CA ASP A 753 -49.32 13.89 50.59
C ASP A 753 -49.29 15.22 51.38
N GLY A 754 -49.77 15.21 52.63
CA GLY A 754 -49.87 16.35 53.54
C GLY A 754 -51.24 17.03 53.49
N THR A 755 -52.18 16.56 52.68
CA THR A 755 -53.50 17.13 52.49
C THR A 755 -54.62 16.13 52.82
N ALA A 756 -55.67 16.61 53.49
CA ALA A 756 -56.95 15.91 53.64
C ALA A 756 -56.95 14.44 54.19
N GLY A 757 -55.94 14.04 54.97
CA GLY A 757 -55.88 12.69 55.57
C GLY A 757 -55.56 11.61 54.53
N PHE A 758 -55.65 10.32 54.90
CA PHE A 758 -55.22 9.26 53.98
C PHE A 758 -56.23 9.06 52.83
N GLN A 759 -55.85 9.37 51.59
CA GLN A 759 -56.71 9.33 50.39
C GLN A 759 -56.21 8.36 49.32
N SER A 760 -57.08 7.48 48.84
CA SER A 760 -56.73 6.44 47.84
C SER A 760 -56.29 6.99 46.48
N ALA A 761 -56.72 8.21 46.14
CA ALA A 761 -56.51 8.80 44.81
C ALA A 761 -55.17 9.54 44.67
N ASN A 762 -54.62 10.10 45.76
CA ASN A 762 -53.49 11.04 45.69
C ASN A 762 -52.33 10.68 46.61
N ASP A 763 -52.57 9.87 47.64
CA ASP A 763 -51.50 9.40 48.51
C ASP A 763 -50.69 8.31 47.83
N LEU A 764 -49.40 8.30 48.14
CA LEU A 764 -48.48 7.29 47.64
C LEU A 764 -48.78 5.95 48.33
N VAL A 765 -48.97 4.89 47.55
CA VAL A 765 -49.24 3.53 48.05
C VAL A 765 -48.28 2.56 47.40
N ILE A 766 -47.45 1.89 48.18
CA ILE A 766 -46.45 0.92 47.70
C ILE A 766 -46.76 -0.44 48.30
N ASN A 767 -46.77 -1.49 47.49
CA ASN A 767 -46.83 -2.87 47.98
C ASN A 767 -45.43 -3.41 48.25
N LEU A 768 -45.14 -3.72 49.50
CA LEU A 768 -43.88 -4.32 49.92
C LEU A 768 -44.11 -5.83 50.12
N THR A 769 -43.53 -6.62 49.23
CA THR A 769 -43.53 -8.09 49.29
C THR A 769 -42.12 -8.62 49.54
N GLY A 770 -42.00 -9.89 49.96
CA GLY A 770 -40.70 -10.52 50.24
C GLY A 770 -39.92 -9.94 51.42
N LEU A 771 -40.60 -9.21 52.31
CA LEU A 771 -40.02 -8.53 53.47
C LEU A 771 -39.14 -9.47 54.33
N THR A 772 -37.85 -9.14 54.44
CA THR A 772 -36.93 -9.80 55.38
C THR A 772 -36.63 -8.88 56.57
N GLY A 773 -36.56 -9.44 57.78
CA GLY A 773 -36.42 -8.71 59.05
C GLY A 773 -37.70 -8.71 59.90
N THR A 774 -37.62 -8.16 61.12
CA THR A 774 -38.77 -8.13 62.05
C THR A 774 -39.57 -6.84 61.90
N LEU A 775 -40.76 -6.94 61.31
CA LEU A 775 -41.81 -5.94 61.49
C LEU A 775 -42.51 -6.12 62.86
N PRO A 776 -42.91 -5.03 63.54
CA PRO A 776 -43.84 -5.15 64.66
C PRO A 776 -45.15 -5.82 64.23
N ALA A 777 -45.88 -6.44 65.17
CA ALA A 777 -47.19 -7.01 64.89
C ALA A 777 -48.13 -5.91 64.36
N LEU A 778 -48.50 -6.02 63.09
CA LEU A 778 -49.52 -5.22 62.42
C LEU A 778 -50.79 -6.07 62.44
N GLY A 779 -51.86 -5.59 63.08
CA GLY A 779 -53.18 -6.21 62.96
C GLY A 779 -53.68 -6.14 61.51
N PRO A 780 -54.56 -7.05 61.07
CA PRO A 780 -55.11 -7.02 59.72
C PRO A 780 -56.07 -5.81 59.59
N ILE A 781 -55.78 -4.93 58.63
CA ILE A 781 -56.70 -3.87 58.18
C ILE A 781 -56.78 -3.97 56.66
N PRO A 782 -57.96 -4.17 56.06
CA PRO A 782 -58.09 -4.12 54.61
C PRO A 782 -57.72 -2.72 54.12
N VAL A 783 -56.75 -2.62 53.19
CA VAL A 783 -56.19 -1.35 52.69
C VAL A 783 -57.26 -0.38 52.19
N ASN A 784 -58.28 -0.90 51.50
CA ASN A 784 -59.40 -0.09 50.98
C ASN A 784 -60.30 0.50 52.06
N SER A 785 -60.24 -0.01 53.30
CA SER A 785 -60.95 0.54 54.46
C SER A 785 -60.10 1.48 55.32
N PHE A 786 -58.84 1.74 54.92
CA PHE A 786 -57.95 2.69 55.58
C PHE A 786 -58.05 4.10 54.99
N PHE A 787 -58.36 4.22 53.70
CA PHE A 787 -58.57 5.51 53.04
C PHE A 787 -59.92 6.12 53.45
N VAL A 788 -59.93 7.43 53.66
CA VAL A 788 -61.12 8.23 54.03
C VAL A 788 -61.99 8.51 52.81
#